data_AF-A0A5E5P5M5-F1
#
_entry.id   AF-A0A5E5P5M5-F1
#
_cell.length_a   1.000
_cell.length_b   1.000
_cell.length_c   1.000
_cell.angle_alpha   90.00
_cell.angle_beta   90.00
_cell.angle_gamma   90.00
#
_symmetry.space_group_name_H-M   'P 1'
#
loop_
_entity.id
_entity.type
_entity.pdbx_description
1 polymer ?
#
loop_
_entity_poly.entity_id
_entity_poly.type
_entity_poly.pdbx_seq_one_letter_code
_entity_poly.pdbx_strand_id
1 'polypeptide(L)'
;MKSKFQTSQTLRQSKICLAVATMLAAMSMPAQAENVIESEAAAWSEEKSNVAKRMSDRLQRLTDEYQEKLEKANSQSSLKTVRLNIYSKTKDIASEIDYKKEMANLSEVADKLIADLKGGGREIEGWLLDLRVADMENVKREIQKVMDAGSDEFERARGQFDVFLKNNAEALKSADEALSVGAKKTALNARFDALNNADEATFKLMANTKELVASSQNGSAAALTWGNNNLFNAHFDEGYPDGASQIGKETVLDITKRSGAVSDAIDGANGHERDVGTIRVAKDVTHLVGVIEGYLNVHQGLEGAGELAVAVGNSGSLNFEKGGKGIDPAARHVVLIAGSGASAEEVVAGAFGTGGKIDEEPGVIRFLAGTSAQNAAIAIATGAQLRFEEGSSAGASTIMVNDGTVHFDDAHAGSASIQNAGRLVVDSSTMGTSSVINGAEGEFTASDTQLEKMHLTNLGTTEFFGAAGGNARISNDGDGHVTIHDTNLENLSIDNANVLEIVNSSAGKATILNAQGAVVMFSDTALESLQLENRGTVIAKGNTTADNARIRMSGGVFDVSNIEGPEGRRHLDGEITIGSLSGHGDLLAEDTHVTLGSLNQDDVFEGRILNSQEVPLDVSTKMRAQLANGDDAQELAEYEGVRLTKVGTGNLTLTAGQSDVSMIAVEAGMLTAAHVNALGAGTVSIAAEGTVALSQDVTGVTELTNAGTLNLGMNKLEVGTYASETGAKIKSRIEKVDGELRGGNIRVSKEGNFEKTELLVSAANDIEIQDIVGNFEVVQAEGDAQVTGGKVTVGSISVDSKPITEDPKPVIDTKITEKNIVKFVAADGGYTANEQAVLASVDGVTVGDLSSGKIGGKVLSAMALQTAGSDEQRKSARMLSGESLVNNAVAAQAAATTFQRGMQTRMIAGGAMFDDKTTNGALAADNGIAGWASFNGGKTSQRGDGMSFDVKGLDGAIGVDKRVNRNTLVGASVGFGNQESKAKGLAGESKVNSVSVGLYGSHLTDTNWFVNGGASYTNHSVKTDRTVSARNASARLTGKTSGQTFGMFGEVGKRFEVSGMNIDPSVGVRVASTRLNAFDEANRDGSGNDGLKVGSQSQTSTRGVLGVRLWSEVASVAGGKVAPSLRLTYEREFSNTQSSLTSAIYGASNKFTVKGPKLGKDIFTADLGLDMQLKKQLEVRVGGNVSVRKGENALGGGISAKYRF
;
A
#
# COMPACT_ATOMS: atom_id res chain seq x y z
N MET A 1 26.55 46.27 7.71
CA MET A 1 25.69 47.46 7.43
C MET A 1 24.33 46.93 7.05
N LYS A 2 23.31 46.98 7.92
CA LYS A 2 22.30 48.06 8.02
C LYS A 2 21.73 48.40 6.62
N SER A 3 20.44 48.25 6.29
CA SER A 3 19.24 48.37 7.13
C SER A 3 18.04 47.57 6.62
N LYS A 4 17.22 47.13 7.60
CA LYS A 4 15.81 46.74 7.52
C LYS A 4 14.88 47.99 7.49
N PHE A 5 13.59 47.72 7.28
CA PHE A 5 12.36 48.50 7.61
C PHE A 5 11.87 49.52 6.58
N GLN A 6 10.56 49.75 6.36
CA GLN A 6 9.30 49.00 6.52
C GLN A 6 8.23 49.83 5.75
N THR A 7 7.28 49.16 5.10
CA THR A 7 5.84 49.48 4.92
C THR A 7 5.31 50.91 5.24
N SER A 8 4.55 51.51 4.31
CA SER A 8 3.08 51.72 4.42
C SER A 8 2.44 52.42 3.19
N GLN A 9 1.34 51.81 2.67
CA GLN A 9 0.05 52.32 2.09
C GLN A 9 0.01 53.68 1.35
N THR A 10 -0.75 53.96 0.28
CA THR A 10 -1.96 53.43 -0.42
C THR A 10 -2.05 54.24 -1.76
N LEU A 11 -2.55 53.77 -2.92
CA LEU A 11 -3.97 53.66 -3.31
C LEU A 11 -4.07 53.07 -4.74
N ARG A 12 -5.10 52.26 -4.98
CA ARG A 12 -5.45 51.51 -6.21
C ARG A 12 -6.12 52.38 -7.29
N GLN A 13 -5.92 52.03 -8.57
CA GLN A 13 -6.92 51.93 -9.66
C GLN A 13 -6.19 51.37 -10.92
N SER A 14 -6.30 50.07 -11.20
CA SER A 14 -7.27 49.41 -12.10
C SER A 14 -7.01 49.66 -13.60
N LYS A 15 -6.27 48.73 -14.21
CA LYS A 15 -6.18 48.49 -15.66
C LYS A 15 -7.21 47.41 -16.04
N ILE A 16 -8.14 47.72 -16.93
CA ILE A 16 -8.97 46.78 -17.68
C ILE A 16 -8.91 47.27 -19.12
N CYS A 17 -8.35 46.45 -20.02
CA CYS A 17 -8.54 46.44 -21.49
C CYS A 17 -7.42 45.61 -22.13
N LEU A 18 -7.49 44.28 -22.01
CA LEU A 18 -6.86 43.35 -22.96
C LEU A 18 -7.41 41.92 -22.73
N ALA A 19 -8.45 41.53 -23.45
CA ALA A 19 -8.81 40.12 -23.68
C ALA A 19 -9.97 39.99 -24.68
N VAL A 20 -9.72 40.16 -25.98
CA VAL A 20 -10.51 39.49 -27.05
C VAL A 20 -9.58 39.25 -28.24
N ALA A 21 -8.84 38.15 -28.22
CA ALA A 21 -8.19 37.58 -29.39
C ALA A 21 -7.68 36.16 -29.05
N THR A 22 -8.56 35.16 -29.11
CA THR A 22 -8.26 33.74 -29.43
C THR A 22 -9.53 32.90 -29.26
N MET A 23 -10.20 32.58 -30.37
CA MET A 23 -10.98 31.34 -30.55
C MET A 23 -11.43 31.30 -32.02
N LEU A 24 -10.60 30.72 -32.89
CA LEU A 24 -10.98 30.33 -34.26
C LEU A 24 -10.00 29.26 -34.73
N ALA A 25 -10.27 28.02 -34.36
CA ALA A 25 -9.66 26.82 -34.94
C ALA A 25 -10.49 25.57 -34.57
N ALA A 26 -11.67 25.44 -35.18
CA ALA A 26 -12.31 24.15 -35.45
C ALA A 26 -13.55 24.41 -36.31
N MET A 27 -13.50 23.96 -37.56
CA MET A 27 -14.60 23.38 -38.35
C MET A 27 -14.31 23.58 -39.84
N SER A 28 -13.81 22.50 -40.44
CA SER A 28 -13.66 22.32 -41.88
C SER A 28 -14.73 21.33 -42.37
N MET A 29 -15.52 21.81 -43.35
CA MET A 29 -16.34 21.09 -44.36
C MET A 29 -17.78 20.66 -44.00
N PRO A 30 -18.69 20.52 -45.00
CA PRO A 30 -18.72 21.08 -46.36
C PRO A 30 -19.99 21.91 -46.68
N ALA A 31 -19.88 22.69 -47.74
CA ALA A 31 -20.92 23.53 -48.32
C ALA A 31 -22.13 22.74 -48.83
N GLN A 32 -23.33 23.03 -48.31
CA GLN A 32 -24.60 23.01 -49.04
C GLN A 32 -25.65 23.84 -48.26
N ALA A 33 -25.90 25.08 -48.67
CA ALA A 33 -27.17 25.81 -48.51
C ALA A 33 -27.00 27.26 -49.00
N GLU A 34 -26.88 27.47 -50.31
CA GLU A 34 -26.64 28.81 -50.88
C GLU A 34 -27.93 29.55 -51.30
N ASN A 35 -29.13 29.05 -50.96
CA ASN A 35 -30.39 29.63 -51.46
C ASN A 35 -31.40 30.10 -50.38
N VAL A 36 -31.00 30.24 -49.11
CA VAL A 36 -31.90 30.74 -48.04
C VAL A 36 -31.40 32.04 -47.37
N ILE A 37 -30.16 32.47 -47.64
CA ILE A 37 -29.51 33.58 -46.91
C ILE A 37 -29.88 34.98 -47.46
N GLU A 38 -30.29 35.10 -48.74
CA GLU A 38 -30.55 36.43 -49.34
C GLU A 38 -31.85 37.11 -48.84
N SER A 39 -32.85 36.36 -48.36
CA SER A 39 -34.14 36.98 -47.96
C SER A 39 -34.14 37.59 -46.56
N GLU A 40 -33.41 37.01 -45.59
CA GLU A 40 -33.31 37.59 -44.24
C GLU A 40 -32.32 38.76 -44.18
N ALA A 41 -31.20 38.70 -44.89
CA ALA A 41 -30.20 39.76 -44.91
C ALA A 41 -30.76 41.08 -45.48
N ALA A 42 -31.66 40.99 -46.48
CA ALA A 42 -32.35 42.14 -47.05
C ALA A 42 -33.29 42.82 -46.04
N ALA A 43 -33.99 42.05 -45.21
CA ALA A 43 -34.95 42.57 -44.22
C ALA A 43 -34.26 43.34 -43.08
N TRP A 44 -33.14 42.84 -42.55
CA TRP A 44 -32.40 43.49 -41.46
C TRP A 44 -31.63 44.74 -41.92
N SER A 45 -31.16 44.77 -43.17
CA SER A 45 -30.54 45.96 -43.76
C SER A 45 -31.55 47.12 -43.89
N GLU A 46 -32.77 46.82 -44.32
CA GLU A 46 -33.87 47.78 -44.40
C GLU A 46 -34.29 48.28 -43.01
N GLU A 47 -34.41 47.39 -42.03
CA GLU A 47 -34.72 47.76 -40.65
C GLU A 47 -33.65 48.67 -40.03
N LYS A 48 -32.37 48.37 -40.25
CA LYS A 48 -31.25 49.24 -39.83
C LYS A 48 -31.36 50.64 -40.43
N SER A 49 -31.69 50.74 -41.71
CA SER A 49 -31.88 52.03 -42.39
C SER A 49 -33.06 52.82 -41.80
N ASN A 50 -34.17 52.13 -41.50
CA ASN A 50 -35.35 52.74 -40.90
C ASN A 50 -35.08 53.28 -39.49
N VAL A 51 -34.39 52.52 -38.64
CA VAL A 51 -33.96 52.98 -37.31
C VAL A 51 -33.02 54.18 -37.43
N ALA A 52 -32.02 54.10 -38.32
CA ALA A 52 -31.06 55.18 -38.55
C ALA A 52 -31.77 56.48 -38.97
N LYS A 53 -32.76 56.39 -39.87
CA LYS A 53 -33.57 57.54 -40.27
C LYS A 53 -34.31 58.17 -39.10
N ARG A 54 -35.02 57.37 -38.28
CA ARG A 54 -35.72 57.88 -37.08
C ARG A 54 -34.79 58.57 -36.09
N MET A 55 -33.60 58.00 -35.86
CA MET A 55 -32.60 58.59 -34.97
C MET A 55 -32.04 59.89 -35.54
N SER A 56 -31.77 59.95 -36.84
CA SER A 56 -31.29 61.16 -37.53
C SER A 56 -32.30 62.31 -37.43
N ASP A 57 -33.59 62.04 -37.68
CA ASP A 57 -34.67 63.04 -37.55
C ASP A 57 -34.77 63.58 -36.12
N ARG A 58 -34.63 62.71 -35.11
CA ARG A 58 -34.60 63.11 -33.69
C ARG A 58 -33.37 63.94 -33.34
N LEU A 59 -32.20 63.56 -33.84
CA LEU A 59 -30.95 64.28 -33.63
C LEU A 59 -31.01 65.70 -34.24
N GLN A 60 -31.67 65.84 -35.38
CA GLN A 60 -31.92 67.15 -35.98
C GLN A 60 -32.81 68.01 -35.08
N ARG A 61 -33.93 67.47 -34.59
CA ARG A 61 -34.82 68.21 -33.65
C ARG A 61 -34.09 68.65 -32.38
N LEU A 62 -33.29 67.78 -31.77
CA LEU A 62 -32.48 68.14 -30.60
C LEU A 62 -31.38 69.15 -30.94
N THR A 63 -30.87 69.14 -32.18
CA THR A 63 -29.92 70.14 -32.64
C THR A 63 -30.57 71.51 -32.72
N ASP A 64 -31.77 71.59 -33.28
CA ASP A 64 -32.52 72.84 -33.38
C ASP A 64 -32.91 73.37 -31.99
N GLU A 65 -33.40 72.50 -31.11
CA GLU A 65 -33.75 72.85 -29.71
C GLU A 65 -32.50 73.32 -28.93
N TYR A 66 -31.36 72.63 -29.09
CA TYR A 66 -30.12 73.04 -28.45
C TYR A 66 -29.67 74.44 -28.90
N GLN A 67 -29.77 74.75 -30.21
CA GLN A 67 -29.44 76.08 -30.72
C GLN A 67 -30.34 77.16 -30.12
N GLU A 68 -31.66 76.93 -30.08
CA GLU A 68 -32.60 77.88 -29.46
C GLU A 68 -32.27 78.14 -27.98
N LYS A 69 -32.00 77.07 -27.22
CA LYS A 69 -31.64 77.19 -25.80
C LYS A 69 -30.28 77.86 -25.59
N LEU A 70 -29.31 77.57 -26.46
CA LEU A 70 -27.97 78.16 -26.42
C LEU A 70 -28.01 79.67 -26.73
N GLU A 71 -28.77 80.08 -27.75
CA GLU A 71 -29.00 81.50 -28.06
C GLU A 71 -29.62 82.24 -26.87
N LYS A 72 -30.64 81.63 -26.23
CA LYS A 72 -31.23 82.19 -25.01
C LYS A 72 -30.21 82.29 -23.87
N ALA A 73 -29.41 81.27 -23.63
CA ALA A 73 -28.37 81.26 -22.60
C ALA A 73 -27.29 82.33 -22.84
N ASN A 74 -26.81 82.46 -24.08
CA ASN A 74 -25.85 83.47 -24.47
C ASN A 74 -26.42 84.88 -24.27
N SER A 75 -27.66 85.13 -24.70
CA SER A 75 -28.31 86.43 -24.51
C SER A 75 -28.43 86.84 -23.03
N GLN A 76 -28.78 85.89 -22.14
CA GLN A 76 -28.86 86.14 -20.70
C GLN A 76 -27.47 86.29 -20.05
N SER A 77 -26.45 85.62 -20.57
CA SER A 77 -25.05 85.78 -20.12
C SER A 77 -24.51 87.17 -20.47
N SER A 78 -24.76 87.65 -21.69
CA SER A 78 -24.45 89.02 -22.10
C SER A 78 -25.17 90.04 -21.22
N LEU A 79 -26.47 89.84 -20.95
CA LEU A 79 -27.26 90.71 -20.06
C LEU A 79 -26.72 90.73 -18.62
N LYS A 80 -26.37 89.57 -18.09
CA LYS A 80 -25.70 89.43 -16.78
C LYS A 80 -24.40 90.24 -16.74
N THR A 81 -23.58 90.15 -17.80
CA THR A 81 -22.30 90.86 -17.87
C THR A 81 -22.50 92.38 -17.88
N VAL A 82 -23.49 92.88 -18.64
CA VAL A 82 -23.88 94.30 -18.63
C VAL A 82 -24.32 94.73 -17.23
N ARG A 83 -25.22 93.98 -16.58
CA ARG A 83 -25.71 94.29 -15.24
C ARG A 83 -24.61 94.30 -14.18
N LEU A 84 -23.69 93.33 -14.23
CA LEU A 84 -22.55 93.26 -13.33
C LEU A 84 -21.56 94.40 -13.55
N ASN A 85 -21.33 94.81 -14.81
CA ASN A 85 -20.49 95.97 -15.12
C ASN A 85 -21.10 97.24 -14.53
N ILE A 86 -22.40 97.46 -14.73
CA ILE A 86 -23.14 98.57 -14.11
C ILE A 86 -23.02 98.53 -12.59
N TYR A 87 -23.28 97.39 -11.95
CA TYR A 87 -23.16 97.24 -10.50
C TYR A 87 -21.73 97.53 -10.01
N SER A 88 -20.71 97.06 -10.74
CA SER A 88 -19.30 97.27 -10.36
C SER A 88 -18.90 98.74 -10.37
N LYS A 89 -19.49 99.55 -11.26
CA LYS A 89 -19.25 101.00 -11.36
C LYS A 89 -19.99 101.80 -10.31
N THR A 90 -21.08 101.26 -9.75
CA THR A 90 -22.02 102.02 -8.92
C THR A 90 -22.06 101.61 -7.45
N LYS A 91 -21.62 100.38 -7.13
CA LYS A 91 -21.65 99.80 -5.78
C LYS A 91 -20.92 100.63 -4.71
N ASP A 92 -19.83 101.30 -5.07
CA ASP A 92 -18.95 102.02 -4.14
C ASP A 92 -19.29 103.52 -4.02
N ILE A 93 -20.32 103.99 -4.75
CA ILE A 93 -20.74 105.39 -4.75
C ILE A 93 -21.74 105.64 -3.61
N ALA A 94 -21.33 106.36 -2.56
CA ALA A 94 -22.17 106.62 -1.40
C ALA A 94 -23.12 107.84 -1.56
N SER A 95 -22.72 108.84 -2.35
CA SER A 95 -23.45 110.10 -2.54
C SER A 95 -24.62 109.94 -3.52
N GLU A 96 -25.84 110.35 -3.14
CA GLU A 96 -27.02 110.33 -4.02
C GLU A 96 -26.78 111.12 -5.32
N ILE A 97 -26.16 112.29 -5.22
CA ILE A 97 -25.87 113.17 -6.37
C ILE A 97 -24.91 112.49 -7.34
N ASP A 98 -23.84 111.88 -6.82
CA ASP A 98 -22.83 111.22 -7.65
C ASP A 98 -23.37 109.90 -8.24
N TYR A 99 -24.22 109.19 -7.50
CA TYR A 99 -24.88 107.97 -7.99
C TYR A 99 -25.86 108.29 -9.11
N LYS A 100 -26.70 109.33 -8.96
CA LYS A 100 -27.62 109.79 -10.02
C LYS A 100 -26.86 110.31 -11.25
N LYS A 101 -25.71 110.97 -11.05
CA LYS A 101 -24.84 111.40 -12.15
C LYS A 101 -24.25 110.21 -12.93
N GLU A 102 -23.79 109.17 -12.24
CA GLU A 102 -23.29 107.97 -12.90
C GLU A 102 -24.41 107.16 -13.58
N MET A 103 -25.62 107.12 -13.00
CA MET A 103 -26.81 106.56 -13.64
C MET A 103 -27.16 107.30 -14.95
N ALA A 104 -27.06 108.63 -14.98
CA ALA A 104 -27.30 109.41 -16.19
C ALA A 104 -26.27 109.08 -17.29
N ASN A 105 -24.98 108.96 -16.92
CA ASN A 105 -23.94 108.52 -17.85
C ASN A 105 -24.23 107.12 -18.40
N LEU A 106 -24.59 106.17 -17.53
CA LEU A 106 -24.91 104.79 -17.91
C LEU A 106 -26.18 104.70 -18.76
N SER A 107 -27.15 105.60 -18.56
CA SER A 107 -28.35 105.72 -19.41
C SER A 107 -27.98 106.16 -20.83
N GLU A 108 -27.05 107.11 -20.99
CA GLU A 108 -26.56 107.53 -22.30
C GLU A 108 -25.74 106.42 -23.00
N VAL A 109 -24.94 105.67 -22.23
CA VAL A 109 -24.23 104.48 -22.73
C VAL A 109 -25.24 103.40 -23.16
N ALA A 110 -26.32 103.20 -22.38
CA ALA A 110 -27.38 102.27 -22.73
C ALA A 110 -28.08 102.66 -24.05
N ASP A 111 -28.32 103.95 -24.29
CA ASP A 111 -28.92 104.44 -25.54
C ASP A 111 -28.04 104.19 -26.76
N LYS A 112 -26.73 104.42 -26.64
CA LYS A 112 -25.77 104.11 -27.71
C LYS A 112 -25.74 102.61 -27.99
N LEU A 113 -25.67 101.78 -26.96
CA LEU A 113 -25.65 100.33 -27.11
C LEU A 113 -26.96 99.81 -27.74
N ILE A 114 -28.13 100.36 -27.37
CA ILE A 114 -29.42 100.01 -27.99
C ILE A 114 -29.45 100.38 -29.48
N ALA A 115 -28.91 101.55 -29.86
CA ALA A 115 -28.83 101.97 -31.25
C ALA A 115 -27.88 101.07 -32.06
N ASP A 116 -26.73 100.72 -31.48
CA ASP A 116 -25.74 99.85 -32.12
C ASP A 116 -26.29 98.44 -32.35
N LEU A 117 -27.00 97.88 -31.36
CA LEU A 117 -27.70 96.59 -31.48
C LEU A 117 -28.84 96.62 -32.52
N LYS A 118 -29.47 97.78 -32.78
CA LYS A 118 -30.49 97.96 -33.84
C LYS A 118 -29.89 98.18 -35.23
N GLY A 119 -28.70 98.76 -35.32
CA GLY A 119 -28.07 99.26 -36.56
C GLY A 119 -27.08 98.31 -37.24
N GLY A 120 -26.65 97.23 -36.57
CA GLY A 120 -25.84 96.17 -37.18
C GLY A 120 -24.45 96.59 -37.68
N GLY A 121 -23.85 97.66 -37.15
CA GLY A 121 -22.61 98.21 -37.68
C GLY A 121 -21.70 98.92 -36.67
N ARG A 122 -20.86 98.16 -35.96
CA ARG A 122 -19.48 98.44 -35.49
C ARG A 122 -18.96 97.24 -34.68
N GLU A 123 -17.64 97.14 -34.46
CA GLU A 123 -17.01 96.13 -33.59
C GLU A 123 -17.59 96.22 -32.16
N ILE A 124 -18.62 95.44 -31.91
CA ILE A 124 -19.16 95.20 -30.57
C ILE A 124 -18.22 94.16 -29.92
N GLU A 125 -17.76 94.40 -28.67
CA GLU A 125 -16.92 93.43 -27.96
C GLU A 125 -17.59 92.05 -27.96
N GLY A 126 -16.81 90.98 -28.17
CA GLY A 126 -17.34 89.64 -28.48
C GLY A 126 -18.39 89.08 -27.51
N TRP A 127 -18.45 89.58 -26.27
CA TRP A 127 -19.42 89.17 -25.24
C TRP A 127 -20.77 89.92 -25.31
N LEU A 128 -20.92 90.92 -26.17
CA LEU A 128 -22.13 91.72 -26.35
C LEU A 128 -22.96 91.30 -27.58
N LEU A 129 -22.47 90.39 -28.43
CA LEU A 129 -23.11 90.00 -29.70
C LEU A 129 -24.53 89.45 -29.53
N ASP A 130 -24.79 88.71 -28.45
CA ASP A 130 -26.06 88.03 -28.23
C ASP A 130 -27.03 88.85 -27.35
N LEU A 131 -26.67 90.09 -26.98
CA LEU A 131 -27.51 90.95 -26.15
C LEU A 131 -28.73 91.46 -26.93
N ARG A 132 -29.93 91.22 -26.39
CA ARG A 132 -31.17 91.69 -27.05
C ARG A 132 -31.46 93.14 -26.72
N VAL A 133 -31.87 93.90 -27.74
CA VAL A 133 -32.36 95.27 -27.63
C VAL A 133 -33.37 95.43 -26.49
N ALA A 134 -34.37 94.54 -26.41
CA ALA A 134 -35.44 94.61 -25.40
C ALA A 134 -34.91 94.42 -23.97
N ASP A 135 -33.87 93.61 -23.78
CA ASP A 135 -33.24 93.40 -22.47
C ASP A 135 -32.46 94.64 -22.04
N MET A 136 -31.77 95.30 -22.97
CA MET A 136 -31.07 96.56 -22.69
C MET A 136 -32.04 97.74 -22.47
N GLU A 137 -33.15 97.78 -23.22
CA GLU A 137 -34.25 98.72 -22.95
C GLU A 137 -34.83 98.51 -21.55
N ASN A 138 -34.86 97.27 -21.04
CA ASN A 138 -35.25 97.00 -19.67
C ASN A 138 -34.23 97.52 -18.65
N VAL A 139 -32.93 97.30 -18.87
CA VAL A 139 -31.87 97.87 -18.04
C VAL A 139 -31.97 99.39 -17.99
N LYS A 140 -32.21 100.05 -19.14
CA LYS A 140 -32.43 101.50 -19.20
C LYS A 140 -33.64 101.94 -18.37
N ARG A 141 -34.78 101.23 -18.48
CA ARG A 141 -35.97 101.54 -17.65
C ARG A 141 -35.68 101.45 -16.16
N GLU A 142 -34.94 100.43 -15.74
CA GLU A 142 -34.56 100.27 -14.33
C GLU A 142 -33.57 101.36 -13.86
N ILE A 143 -32.62 101.78 -14.71
CA ILE A 143 -31.78 102.98 -14.45
C ILE A 143 -32.65 104.23 -14.29
N GLN A 144 -33.61 104.44 -15.20
CA GLN A 144 -34.49 105.61 -15.18
C GLN A 144 -35.34 105.67 -13.91
N LYS A 145 -35.86 104.53 -13.42
CA LYS A 145 -36.60 104.46 -12.14
C LYS A 145 -35.79 104.97 -10.95
N VAL A 146 -34.47 104.73 -10.92
CA VAL A 146 -33.60 105.23 -9.85
C VAL A 146 -33.32 106.73 -10.02
N MET A 147 -33.22 107.22 -11.26
CA MET A 147 -33.03 108.66 -11.53
C MET A 147 -34.27 109.49 -11.18
N ASP A 148 -35.47 108.95 -11.46
CA ASP A 148 -36.75 109.61 -11.21
C ASP A 148 -37.22 109.53 -9.75
N ALA A 149 -36.59 108.67 -8.93
CA ALA A 149 -36.92 108.52 -7.51
C ALA A 149 -36.61 109.80 -6.72
N GLY A 150 -37.60 110.30 -5.97
CA GLY A 150 -37.39 111.39 -5.01
C GLY A 150 -36.46 111.00 -3.86
N SER A 151 -35.88 111.97 -3.15
CA SER A 151 -34.86 111.71 -2.12
C SER A 151 -35.32 110.74 -1.02
N ASP A 152 -36.61 110.76 -0.65
CA ASP A 152 -37.17 109.85 0.38
C ASP A 152 -37.30 108.39 -0.09
N GLU A 153 -37.32 108.14 -1.41
CA GLU A 153 -37.50 106.81 -2.01
C GLU A 153 -36.21 106.27 -2.65
N PHE A 154 -35.17 107.11 -2.76
CA PHE A 154 -33.94 106.82 -3.48
C PHE A 154 -33.22 105.56 -2.99
N GLU A 155 -33.03 105.40 -1.68
CA GLU A 155 -32.35 104.22 -1.11
C GLU A 155 -33.13 102.91 -1.38
N ARG A 156 -34.46 102.98 -1.41
CA ARG A 156 -35.30 101.82 -1.75
C ARG A 156 -35.21 101.50 -3.24
N ALA A 157 -35.28 102.50 -4.12
CA ALA A 157 -35.14 102.34 -5.56
C ALA A 157 -33.74 101.80 -5.92
N ARG A 158 -32.69 102.34 -5.29
CA ARG A 158 -31.31 101.84 -5.39
C ARG A 158 -31.20 100.39 -4.91
N GLY A 159 -31.77 100.05 -3.76
CA GLY A 159 -31.77 98.67 -3.26
C GLY A 159 -32.46 97.68 -4.21
N GLN A 160 -33.60 98.07 -4.81
CA GLN A 160 -34.28 97.25 -5.82
C GLN A 160 -33.48 97.13 -7.11
N PHE A 161 -32.81 98.20 -7.53
CA PHE A 161 -31.94 98.19 -8.70
C PHE A 161 -30.70 97.31 -8.49
N ASP A 162 -30.09 97.36 -7.30
CA ASP A 162 -28.99 96.46 -6.90
C ASP A 162 -29.42 94.99 -6.96
N VAL A 163 -30.63 94.66 -6.50
CA VAL A 163 -31.21 93.32 -6.61
C VAL A 163 -31.41 92.93 -8.08
N PHE A 164 -31.91 93.85 -8.92
CA PHE A 164 -32.05 93.63 -10.35
C PHE A 164 -30.70 93.38 -11.04
N LEU A 165 -29.67 94.16 -10.71
CA LEU A 165 -28.33 94.03 -11.28
C LEU A 165 -27.60 92.75 -10.84
N LYS A 166 -27.85 92.29 -9.61
CA LYS A 166 -27.30 91.03 -9.06
C LYS A 166 -28.08 89.79 -9.50
N ASN A 167 -29.28 89.94 -10.07
CA ASN A 167 -30.13 88.82 -10.43
C ASN A 167 -29.58 88.05 -11.65
N ASN A 168 -29.06 86.85 -11.36
CA ASN A 168 -28.46 85.94 -12.33
C ASN A 168 -29.25 84.63 -12.49
N ALA A 169 -30.42 84.50 -11.87
CA ALA A 169 -31.16 83.25 -11.82
C ALA A 169 -31.53 82.74 -13.23
N GLU A 170 -31.98 83.63 -14.10
CA GLU A 170 -32.41 83.27 -15.46
C GLU A 170 -31.22 82.92 -16.38
N ALA A 171 -30.05 83.51 -16.16
CA ALA A 171 -28.82 83.16 -16.89
C ALA A 171 -28.31 81.77 -16.49
N LEU A 172 -28.36 81.43 -15.19
CA LEU A 172 -28.01 80.09 -14.72
C LEU A 172 -29.01 79.04 -15.21
N LYS A 173 -30.31 79.35 -15.14
CA LYS A 173 -31.38 78.46 -15.60
C LYS A 173 -31.29 78.19 -17.10
N SER A 174 -31.13 79.23 -17.92
CA SER A 174 -31.02 79.06 -19.38
C SER A 174 -29.73 78.33 -19.79
N ALA A 175 -28.60 78.56 -19.10
CA ALA A 175 -27.37 77.79 -19.32
C ALA A 175 -27.54 76.30 -18.96
N ASP A 176 -28.20 76.00 -17.85
CA ASP A 176 -28.50 74.62 -17.43
C ASP A 176 -29.47 73.92 -18.41
N GLU A 177 -30.51 74.62 -18.87
CA GLU A 177 -31.41 74.13 -19.93
C GLU A 177 -30.65 73.79 -21.22
N ALA A 178 -29.73 74.66 -21.67
CA ALA A 178 -28.91 74.42 -22.86
C ALA A 178 -27.92 73.25 -22.65
N LEU A 179 -27.24 73.19 -21.51
CA LEU A 179 -26.35 72.08 -21.15
C LEU A 179 -27.08 70.74 -21.11
N SER A 180 -28.30 70.71 -20.57
CA SER A 180 -29.14 69.52 -20.49
C SER A 180 -29.55 69.00 -21.89
N VAL A 181 -30.02 69.88 -22.78
CA VAL A 181 -30.35 69.50 -24.17
C VAL A 181 -29.08 69.11 -24.94
N GLY A 182 -27.97 69.82 -24.73
CA GLY A 182 -26.67 69.51 -25.35
C GLY A 182 -26.13 68.14 -24.95
N ALA A 183 -26.29 67.74 -23.69
CA ALA A 183 -25.95 66.40 -23.21
C ALA A 183 -26.81 65.32 -23.87
N LYS A 184 -28.13 65.53 -23.97
CA LYS A 184 -29.06 64.61 -24.68
C LYS A 184 -28.69 64.46 -26.15
N LYS A 185 -28.41 65.57 -26.84
CA LYS A 185 -27.94 65.59 -28.23
C LYS A 185 -26.64 64.79 -28.38
N THR A 186 -25.66 65.02 -27.53
CA THR A 186 -24.34 64.35 -27.58
C THR A 186 -24.50 62.84 -27.38
N ALA A 187 -25.33 62.42 -26.43
CA ALA A 187 -25.63 61.02 -26.18
C ALA A 187 -26.34 60.35 -27.36
N LEU A 188 -27.35 61.01 -27.97
CA LEU A 188 -28.04 60.47 -29.15
C LEU A 188 -27.12 60.41 -30.37
N ASN A 189 -26.23 61.39 -30.56
CA ASN A 189 -25.25 61.38 -31.65
C ASN A 189 -24.29 60.20 -31.52
N ALA A 190 -23.75 59.96 -30.31
CA ALA A 190 -22.86 58.82 -30.07
C ALA A 190 -23.54 57.47 -30.34
N ARG A 191 -24.83 57.34 -29.98
CA ARG A 191 -25.63 56.15 -30.29
C ARG A 191 -25.88 55.99 -31.79
N PHE A 192 -26.15 57.08 -32.50
CA PHE A 192 -26.32 57.08 -33.95
C PHE A 192 -25.02 56.68 -34.67
N ASP A 193 -23.87 57.18 -34.22
CA ASP A 193 -22.55 56.78 -34.73
C ASP A 193 -22.29 55.29 -34.47
N ALA A 194 -22.66 54.78 -33.29
CA ALA A 194 -22.55 53.35 -32.98
C ALA A 194 -23.44 52.48 -33.89
N LEU A 195 -24.69 52.90 -34.16
CA LEU A 195 -25.58 52.22 -35.09
C LEU A 195 -25.01 52.17 -36.51
N ASN A 196 -24.47 53.28 -37.01
CA ASN A 196 -23.90 53.34 -38.35
C ASN A 196 -22.70 52.39 -38.51
N ASN A 197 -21.87 52.30 -37.47
CA ASN A 197 -20.69 51.43 -37.44
C ASN A 197 -20.99 49.95 -37.14
N ALA A 198 -22.19 49.60 -36.70
CA ALA A 198 -22.56 48.22 -36.40
C ALA A 198 -22.62 47.35 -37.67
N ASP A 199 -22.00 46.18 -37.65
CA ASP A 199 -22.26 45.16 -38.68
C ASP A 199 -23.65 44.51 -38.47
N GLU A 200 -24.06 43.60 -39.36
CA GLU A 200 -25.39 42.99 -39.29
C GLU A 200 -25.61 42.22 -37.98
N ALA A 201 -24.61 41.49 -37.48
CA ALA A 201 -24.70 40.74 -36.24
C ALA A 201 -24.82 41.66 -35.02
N THR A 202 -24.03 42.72 -34.98
CA THR A 202 -24.08 43.75 -33.93
C THR A 202 -25.42 44.48 -33.95
N PHE A 203 -25.94 44.81 -35.14
CA PHE A 203 -27.25 45.43 -35.28
C PHE A 203 -28.37 44.51 -34.79
N LYS A 204 -28.36 43.23 -35.17
CA LYS A 204 -29.33 42.23 -34.68
C LYS A 204 -29.34 42.16 -33.16
N LEU A 205 -28.17 42.14 -32.51
CA LEU A 205 -28.07 42.19 -31.06
C LEU A 205 -28.62 43.51 -30.47
N MET A 206 -28.27 44.66 -31.04
CA MET A 206 -28.78 45.98 -30.59
C MET A 206 -30.30 46.07 -30.74
N ALA A 207 -30.86 45.53 -31.83
CA ALA A 207 -32.28 45.50 -32.09
C ALA A 207 -33.02 44.56 -31.15
N ASN A 208 -32.44 43.38 -30.86
CA ASN A 208 -33.02 42.39 -29.97
C ASN A 208 -32.78 42.67 -28.48
N THR A 209 -31.96 43.66 -28.13
CA THR A 209 -31.75 44.05 -26.73
C THR A 209 -32.85 45.02 -26.27
N LYS A 210 -33.62 44.62 -25.27
CA LYS A 210 -34.67 45.43 -24.63
C LYS A 210 -34.33 45.62 -23.16
N GLU A 211 -34.43 46.84 -22.66
CA GLU A 211 -34.33 47.15 -21.24
C GLU A 211 -35.74 47.21 -20.64
N LEU A 212 -35.95 46.52 -19.51
CA LEU A 212 -37.17 46.63 -18.74
C LEU A 212 -37.13 47.92 -17.89
N VAL A 213 -38.14 48.78 -18.01
CA VAL A 213 -38.14 50.12 -17.41
C VAL A 213 -39.47 50.37 -16.69
N ALA A 214 -39.39 50.71 -15.40
CA ALA A 214 -40.54 51.20 -14.66
C ALA A 214 -40.94 52.61 -15.13
N SER A 215 -42.23 52.81 -15.42
CA SER A 215 -42.75 54.13 -15.75
C SER A 215 -42.74 55.06 -14.52
N SER A 216 -42.46 56.35 -14.71
CA SER A 216 -42.44 57.35 -13.63
C SER A 216 -43.83 57.69 -13.05
N GLN A 217 -44.88 56.98 -13.47
CA GLN A 217 -46.29 57.27 -13.19
C GLN A 217 -46.96 56.27 -12.21
N ASN A 218 -46.33 55.14 -11.88
CA ASN A 218 -46.98 54.16 -11.02
C ASN A 218 -46.73 54.46 -9.53
N GLY A 219 -47.83 54.76 -8.83
CA GLY A 219 -47.90 54.71 -7.38
C GLY A 219 -47.46 53.33 -6.85
N SER A 220 -46.95 53.34 -5.64
CA SER A 220 -46.09 52.31 -5.02
C SER A 220 -46.75 50.95 -4.69
N ALA A 221 -47.46 50.29 -5.61
CA ALA A 221 -48.10 49.00 -5.28
C ALA A 221 -48.15 47.89 -6.36
N ALA A 222 -48.10 48.18 -7.67
CA ALA A 222 -48.24 47.13 -8.70
C ALA A 222 -46.89 46.64 -9.24
N ALA A 223 -46.73 45.32 -9.43
CA ALA A 223 -45.55 44.71 -10.06
C ALA A 223 -45.36 45.20 -11.51
N LEU A 224 -44.10 45.38 -11.94
CA LEU A 224 -43.78 45.83 -13.30
C LEU A 224 -44.05 44.70 -14.31
N THR A 225 -44.92 44.90 -15.30
CA THR A 225 -45.21 43.87 -16.31
C THR A 225 -44.18 43.91 -17.44
N TRP A 226 -43.93 42.78 -18.10
CA TRP A 226 -43.04 42.73 -19.28
C TRP A 226 -43.74 43.18 -20.58
N GLY A 227 -44.84 43.94 -20.49
CA GLY A 227 -45.54 44.51 -21.64
C GLY A 227 -44.73 45.57 -22.41
N ASN A 228 -45.08 45.82 -23.66
CA ASN A 228 -44.35 46.74 -24.55
C ASN A 228 -44.19 48.16 -23.99
N ASN A 229 -45.19 48.65 -23.25
CA ASN A 229 -45.17 49.95 -22.56
C ASN A 229 -44.04 50.09 -21.53
N ASN A 230 -43.51 48.98 -21.02
CA ASN A 230 -42.42 48.94 -20.04
C ASN A 230 -41.08 48.55 -20.68
N LEU A 231 -40.99 48.48 -22.01
CA LEU A 231 -39.76 48.14 -22.72
C LEU A 231 -39.12 49.37 -23.38
N PHE A 232 -37.81 49.44 -23.30
CA PHE A 232 -37.01 50.50 -23.88
C PHE A 232 -35.79 49.95 -24.61
N ASN A 233 -35.45 50.47 -25.78
CA ASN A 233 -34.19 50.16 -26.43
C ASN A 233 -33.16 51.24 -26.07
N ALA A 234 -32.20 50.89 -25.20
CA ALA A 234 -31.15 51.83 -24.79
C ALA A 234 -30.18 52.21 -25.93
N HIS A 235 -30.03 51.36 -26.96
CA HIS A 235 -29.19 51.65 -28.12
C HIS A 235 -29.85 52.65 -29.07
N PHE A 236 -31.17 52.56 -29.26
CA PHE A 236 -31.92 53.42 -30.18
C PHE A 236 -32.65 54.59 -29.47
N ASP A 237 -32.55 54.64 -28.14
CA ASP A 237 -33.21 55.64 -27.29
C ASP A 237 -34.73 55.69 -27.49
N GLU A 238 -35.38 54.57 -27.78
CA GLU A 238 -36.82 54.51 -28.13
C GLU A 238 -37.59 53.51 -27.26
N GLY A 239 -38.83 53.86 -26.91
CA GLY A 239 -39.80 52.93 -26.32
C GLY A 239 -40.67 52.30 -27.40
N TYR A 240 -41.46 51.29 -27.03
CA TYR A 240 -42.31 50.56 -27.96
C TYR A 240 -43.79 50.89 -27.75
N PRO A 241 -44.58 51.02 -28.83
CA PRO A 241 -46.02 51.20 -28.71
C PRO A 241 -46.69 49.93 -28.19
N ASP A 242 -47.85 50.10 -27.53
CA ASP A 242 -48.72 49.00 -27.15
C ASP A 242 -49.14 48.21 -28.40
N GLY A 243 -48.92 46.88 -28.39
CA GLY A 243 -49.08 46.04 -29.57
C GLY A 243 -48.47 44.65 -29.40
N ALA A 244 -48.08 44.00 -30.52
CA ALA A 244 -47.47 42.67 -30.52
C ALA A 244 -46.17 42.62 -29.68
N SER A 245 -45.99 41.54 -28.90
CA SER A 245 -44.87 41.36 -27.98
C SER A 245 -43.52 41.61 -28.66
N GLN A 246 -42.68 42.43 -28.03
CA GLN A 246 -41.32 42.72 -28.47
C GLN A 246 -40.26 41.77 -27.88
N ILE A 247 -40.69 40.85 -27.02
CA ILE A 247 -39.84 39.82 -26.42
C ILE A 247 -40.11 38.50 -27.13
N GLY A 248 -39.03 37.85 -27.58
CA GLY A 248 -39.04 36.53 -28.20
C GLY A 248 -37.70 35.79 -28.00
N LYS A 249 -37.52 34.68 -28.72
CA LYS A 249 -36.42 33.71 -28.54
C LYS A 249 -35.00 34.27 -28.69
N GLU A 250 -34.84 35.36 -29.43
CA GLU A 250 -33.53 36.02 -29.64
C GLU A 250 -33.36 37.29 -28.79
N THR A 251 -34.36 37.64 -27.98
CA THR A 251 -34.36 38.87 -27.19
C THR A 251 -33.41 38.78 -26.01
N VAL A 252 -32.56 39.80 -25.84
CA VAL A 252 -31.79 40.03 -24.60
C VAL A 252 -32.57 41.04 -23.76
N LEU A 253 -33.15 40.59 -22.65
CA LEU A 253 -33.87 41.43 -21.71
C LEU A 253 -32.91 41.92 -20.61
N ASP A 254 -32.54 43.19 -20.68
CA ASP A 254 -31.73 43.87 -19.69
C ASP A 254 -32.58 44.34 -18.50
N ILE A 255 -32.24 43.83 -17.31
CA ILE A 255 -32.76 44.28 -16.03
C ILE A 255 -31.73 45.20 -15.38
N THR A 256 -32.12 46.46 -15.21
CA THR A 256 -31.26 47.53 -14.68
C THR A 256 -31.88 48.15 -13.43
N LYS A 257 -31.22 49.15 -12.85
CA LYS A 257 -31.80 49.93 -11.75
C LYS A 257 -33.15 50.58 -12.11
N ARG A 258 -33.41 50.80 -13.40
CA ARG A 258 -34.67 51.36 -13.90
C ARG A 258 -35.82 50.36 -13.90
N SER A 259 -35.52 49.06 -13.84
CA SER A 259 -36.53 47.98 -13.81
C SER A 259 -37.23 47.85 -12.47
N GLY A 260 -36.74 48.52 -11.41
CA GLY A 260 -37.28 48.36 -10.06
C GLY A 260 -36.92 47.00 -9.44
N ALA A 261 -37.54 46.67 -8.32
CA ALA A 261 -37.21 45.46 -7.54
C ALA A 261 -37.98 44.20 -7.99
N VAL A 262 -39.10 44.37 -8.70
CA VAL A 262 -40.08 43.28 -8.93
C VAL A 262 -40.72 43.42 -10.31
N SER A 263 -40.91 42.30 -11.00
CA SER A 263 -41.71 42.22 -12.23
C SER A 263 -42.55 40.95 -12.32
N ASP A 264 -43.61 41.02 -13.14
CA ASP A 264 -44.41 39.89 -13.59
C ASP A 264 -44.05 39.60 -15.06
N ALA A 265 -43.53 38.39 -15.32
CA ALA A 265 -43.11 38.00 -16.65
C ALA A 265 -44.27 37.54 -17.54
N ILE A 266 -45.39 37.09 -16.97
CA ILE A 266 -46.50 36.52 -17.76
C ILE A 266 -47.54 37.59 -18.06
N ASP A 267 -47.79 38.54 -17.16
CA ASP A 267 -48.77 39.59 -17.42
C ASP A 267 -48.45 40.40 -18.69
N GLY A 268 -49.45 40.52 -19.57
CA GLY A 268 -49.31 41.08 -20.92
C GLY A 268 -48.72 40.13 -21.98
N ALA A 269 -48.51 38.84 -21.70
CA ALA A 269 -48.09 37.84 -22.68
C ALA A 269 -49.28 37.35 -23.53
N ASN A 270 -49.03 36.99 -24.79
CA ASN A 270 -50.08 36.46 -25.65
C ASN A 270 -50.30 34.97 -25.33
N GLY A 271 -51.52 34.60 -24.91
CA GLY A 271 -51.85 33.21 -24.60
C GLY A 271 -51.14 32.64 -23.36
N HIS A 272 -50.69 33.49 -22.43
CA HIS A 272 -49.97 33.10 -21.22
C HIS A 272 -48.62 32.40 -21.47
N GLU A 273 -48.03 32.56 -22.66
CA GLU A 273 -46.71 32.03 -23.01
C GLU A 273 -45.78 33.18 -23.40
N ARG A 274 -44.56 33.17 -22.87
CA ARG A 274 -43.54 34.16 -23.18
C ARG A 274 -42.19 33.53 -23.46
N ASP A 275 -41.76 33.65 -24.70
CA ASP A 275 -40.39 33.37 -25.11
C ASP A 275 -39.47 34.55 -24.80
N VAL A 276 -38.30 34.28 -24.25
CA VAL A 276 -37.18 35.23 -24.10
C VAL A 276 -35.87 34.52 -24.41
N GLY A 277 -34.94 35.19 -25.07
CA GLY A 277 -33.61 34.64 -25.32
C GLY A 277 -32.77 34.62 -24.06
N THR A 278 -32.22 35.78 -23.71
CA THR A 278 -31.36 35.96 -22.53
C THR A 278 -32.00 36.94 -21.56
N ILE A 279 -31.98 36.64 -20.26
CA ILE A 279 -32.29 37.64 -19.22
C ILE A 279 -30.95 38.04 -18.58
N ARG A 280 -30.59 39.32 -18.69
CA ARG A 280 -29.34 39.85 -18.15
C ARG A 280 -29.57 40.84 -17.03
N VAL A 281 -29.04 40.55 -15.85
CA VAL A 281 -29.14 41.45 -14.69
C VAL A 281 -27.87 42.27 -14.53
N ALA A 282 -28.02 43.59 -14.58
CA ALA A 282 -26.91 44.53 -14.40
C ALA A 282 -26.30 44.43 -12.99
N LYS A 283 -25.04 44.83 -12.87
CA LYS A 283 -24.33 44.85 -11.59
C LYS A 283 -25.03 45.75 -10.55
N ASP A 284 -25.03 45.32 -9.30
CA ASP A 284 -25.64 46.03 -8.16
C ASP A 284 -27.16 46.23 -8.31
N VAL A 285 -27.83 45.31 -9.01
CA VAL A 285 -29.28 45.22 -9.14
C VAL A 285 -29.74 43.90 -8.54
N THR A 286 -30.79 43.97 -7.70
CA THR A 286 -31.52 42.81 -7.19
C THR A 286 -32.93 42.89 -7.78
N HIS A 287 -33.38 41.82 -8.42
CA HIS A 287 -34.69 41.78 -9.06
C HIS A 287 -35.37 40.44 -8.86
N LEU A 288 -36.68 40.48 -8.61
CA LEU A 288 -37.55 39.32 -8.46
C LEU A 288 -38.54 39.25 -9.62
N VAL A 289 -38.62 38.10 -10.27
CA VAL A 289 -39.53 37.81 -11.39
C VAL A 289 -40.58 36.80 -10.93
N GLY A 290 -41.86 37.15 -11.03
CA GLY A 290 -42.98 36.24 -10.84
C GLY A 290 -43.35 35.51 -12.15
N VAL A 291 -43.63 34.21 -12.06
CA VAL A 291 -44.16 33.37 -13.15
C VAL A 291 -45.38 32.61 -12.62
N ILE A 292 -46.58 33.01 -13.04
CA ILE A 292 -47.87 32.50 -12.52
C ILE A 292 -48.83 32.33 -13.69
N GLU A 293 -49.64 31.27 -13.68
CA GLU A 293 -50.66 30.99 -14.70
C GLU A 293 -50.12 31.12 -16.15
N GLY A 294 -48.94 30.56 -16.42
CA GLY A 294 -48.29 30.68 -17.73
C GLY A 294 -46.87 30.13 -17.80
N TYR A 295 -46.30 30.19 -19.01
CA TYR A 295 -45.00 29.61 -19.37
C TYR A 295 -43.99 30.71 -19.71
N LEU A 296 -42.89 30.77 -18.96
CA LEU A 296 -41.72 31.57 -19.29
C LEU A 296 -40.64 30.66 -19.89
N ASN A 297 -40.41 30.77 -21.19
CA ASN A 297 -39.46 29.95 -21.94
C ASN A 297 -38.17 30.75 -22.21
N VAL A 298 -37.07 30.37 -21.58
CA VAL A 298 -35.74 30.99 -21.72
C VAL A 298 -34.88 30.19 -22.70
N HIS A 299 -34.62 30.76 -23.89
CA HIS A 299 -33.97 30.06 -25.02
C HIS A 299 -32.44 30.08 -25.02
N GLN A 300 -31.82 31.07 -24.36
CA GLN A 300 -30.36 31.21 -24.33
C GLN A 300 -29.80 31.11 -22.91
N GLY A 301 -30.32 31.91 -21.97
CA GLY A 301 -30.02 31.72 -20.55
C GLY A 301 -30.16 32.93 -19.65
N LEU A 302 -29.77 32.77 -18.39
CA LEU A 302 -29.66 33.84 -17.39
C LEU A 302 -28.21 34.26 -17.24
N GLU A 303 -27.93 35.56 -17.38
CA GLU A 303 -26.58 36.11 -17.28
C GLU A 303 -26.55 37.41 -16.46
N GLY A 304 -25.33 37.91 -16.23
CA GLY A 304 -25.11 39.18 -15.54
C GLY A 304 -24.54 39.03 -14.14
N ALA A 305 -24.23 40.18 -13.54
CA ALA A 305 -23.52 40.28 -12.27
C ALA A 305 -24.42 40.73 -11.11
N GLY A 306 -25.71 40.96 -11.37
CA GLY A 306 -26.71 41.25 -10.34
C GLY A 306 -27.30 39.99 -9.72
N GLU A 307 -28.27 40.19 -8.84
CA GLU A 307 -29.02 39.14 -8.15
C GLU A 307 -30.40 38.98 -8.81
N LEU A 308 -30.72 37.77 -9.23
CA LEU A 308 -31.99 37.43 -9.86
C LEU A 308 -32.68 36.35 -9.03
N ALA A 309 -33.88 36.65 -8.57
CA ALA A 309 -34.79 35.64 -8.06
C ALA A 309 -35.92 35.42 -9.09
N VAL A 310 -36.22 34.16 -9.40
CA VAL A 310 -37.40 33.79 -10.21
C VAL A 310 -38.26 32.89 -9.36
N ALA A 311 -39.52 33.29 -9.16
CA ALA A 311 -40.44 32.57 -8.32
C ALA A 311 -41.67 32.14 -9.13
N VAL A 312 -41.89 30.82 -9.14
CA VAL A 312 -42.87 30.12 -9.97
C VAL A 312 -44.02 29.66 -9.08
N GLY A 313 -45.19 30.26 -9.26
CA GLY A 313 -46.40 29.98 -8.50
C GLY A 313 -47.34 29.00 -9.20
N ASN A 314 -48.60 29.00 -8.81
CA ASN A 314 -49.62 28.09 -9.32
C ASN A 314 -49.79 28.21 -10.84
N SER A 315 -49.86 27.06 -11.52
CA SER A 315 -49.94 26.92 -12.97
C SER A 315 -48.85 27.67 -13.74
N GLY A 316 -47.75 28.03 -13.05
CA GLY A 316 -46.58 28.67 -13.63
C GLY A 316 -45.52 27.66 -14.03
N SER A 317 -44.83 27.91 -15.14
CA SER A 317 -43.70 27.09 -15.60
C SER A 317 -42.54 27.96 -16.04
N LEU A 318 -41.35 27.71 -15.49
CA LEU A 318 -40.09 28.26 -15.99
C LEU A 318 -39.35 27.17 -16.77
N ASN A 319 -39.19 27.36 -18.08
CA ASN A 319 -38.52 26.41 -18.95
C ASN A 319 -37.21 26.99 -19.46
N PHE A 320 -36.09 26.30 -19.23
CA PHE A 320 -34.84 26.53 -19.93
C PHE A 320 -34.83 25.65 -21.17
N GLU A 321 -35.01 26.27 -22.33
CA GLU A 321 -35.29 25.59 -23.58
C GLU A 321 -34.05 24.91 -24.20
N LYS A 322 -34.32 23.87 -25.01
CA LYS A 322 -33.27 23.04 -25.62
C LYS A 322 -32.29 23.86 -26.45
N GLY A 323 -30.99 23.62 -26.24
CA GLY A 323 -29.91 24.31 -26.94
C GLY A 323 -29.44 25.63 -26.29
N GLY A 324 -30.15 26.10 -25.26
CA GLY A 324 -29.67 27.17 -24.39
C GLY A 324 -28.59 26.70 -23.40
N LYS A 325 -27.96 27.66 -22.71
CA LYS A 325 -26.97 27.38 -21.65
C LYS A 325 -27.62 27.12 -20.27
N GLY A 326 -28.88 27.51 -20.09
CA GLY A 326 -29.52 27.55 -18.77
C GLY A 326 -29.07 28.79 -18.00
N ILE A 327 -28.18 28.60 -17.03
CA ILE A 327 -27.60 29.68 -16.22
C ILE A 327 -26.14 29.86 -16.61
N ASP A 328 -25.69 31.10 -16.78
CA ASP A 328 -24.27 31.37 -17.05
C ASP A 328 -23.42 31.09 -15.79
N PRO A 329 -22.28 30.39 -15.89
CA PRO A 329 -21.41 30.15 -14.73
C PRO A 329 -20.93 31.42 -14.00
N ALA A 330 -20.92 32.58 -14.64
CA ALA A 330 -20.59 33.87 -14.04
C ALA A 330 -21.76 34.49 -13.26
N ALA A 331 -23.00 34.04 -13.48
CA ALA A 331 -24.20 34.48 -12.76
C ALA A 331 -24.28 33.79 -11.39
N ARG A 332 -23.63 34.37 -10.38
CA ARG A 332 -23.44 33.72 -9.06
C ARG A 332 -24.61 33.87 -8.08
N HIS A 333 -25.62 34.68 -8.42
CA HIS A 333 -26.72 35.03 -7.51
C HIS A 333 -28.07 34.81 -8.19
N VAL A 334 -28.28 33.60 -8.72
CA VAL A 334 -29.57 33.17 -9.25
C VAL A 334 -30.27 32.30 -8.21
N VAL A 335 -31.46 32.74 -7.80
CA VAL A 335 -32.35 32.00 -6.90
C VAL A 335 -33.59 31.59 -7.67
N LEU A 336 -33.91 30.30 -7.71
CA LEU A 336 -35.13 29.79 -8.33
C LEU A 336 -36.02 29.20 -7.24
N ILE A 337 -37.29 29.59 -7.21
CA ILE A 337 -38.25 29.14 -6.20
C ILE A 337 -39.48 28.62 -6.92
N ALA A 338 -39.97 27.44 -6.55
CA ALA A 338 -41.26 26.94 -7.02
C ALA A 338 -42.09 26.43 -5.84
N GLY A 339 -43.39 26.71 -5.83
CA GLY A 339 -44.28 26.33 -4.73
C GLY A 339 -45.76 26.43 -5.07
N SER A 340 -46.61 26.02 -4.14
CA SER A 340 -48.07 26.18 -4.21
C SER A 340 -48.55 27.42 -3.44
N GLY A 341 -49.52 28.14 -4.01
CA GLY A 341 -50.42 29.07 -3.31
C GLY A 341 -50.02 30.54 -3.22
N ALA A 342 -49.71 31.21 -4.33
CA ALA A 342 -49.45 32.65 -4.30
C ALA A 342 -49.78 33.37 -5.62
N SER A 343 -50.40 34.54 -5.51
CA SER A 343 -50.48 35.59 -6.55
C SER A 343 -49.12 36.27 -6.76
N ALA A 344 -48.94 37.06 -7.84
CA ALA A 344 -47.67 37.72 -8.14
C ALA A 344 -47.17 38.57 -6.98
N GLU A 345 -48.08 39.21 -6.24
CA GLU A 345 -47.77 40.02 -5.06
C GLU A 345 -47.36 39.18 -3.84
N GLU A 346 -47.95 37.99 -3.65
CA GLU A 346 -47.64 37.07 -2.54
C GLU A 346 -46.33 36.30 -2.77
N VAL A 347 -46.10 35.88 -4.02
CA VAL A 347 -44.83 35.30 -4.49
C VAL A 347 -43.69 36.30 -4.25
N VAL A 348 -43.99 37.59 -4.46
CA VAL A 348 -43.06 38.69 -4.24
C VAL A 348 -42.81 39.01 -2.76
N ALA A 349 -43.82 38.81 -1.90
CA ALA A 349 -43.72 39.01 -0.46
C ALA A 349 -43.05 37.84 0.28
N GLY A 350 -42.66 36.77 -0.41
CA GLY A 350 -42.04 35.58 0.19
C GLY A 350 -43.02 34.69 0.96
N ALA A 351 -44.33 34.84 0.70
CA ALA A 351 -45.37 34.03 1.32
C ALA A 351 -45.59 32.75 0.50
N PHE A 352 -44.71 31.76 0.71
CA PHE A 352 -44.87 30.42 0.13
C PHE A 352 -45.52 29.49 1.17
N GLY A 353 -46.59 28.77 0.79
CA GLY A 353 -47.10 27.64 1.58
C GLY A 353 -48.11 27.91 2.69
N THR A 354 -48.76 29.08 2.78
CA THR A 354 -49.79 29.33 3.83
C THR A 354 -51.24 29.40 3.34
N GLY A 355 -51.52 29.28 2.03
CA GLY A 355 -52.87 29.54 1.52
C GLY A 355 -53.23 28.97 0.14
N GLY A 356 -52.56 27.92 -0.36
CA GLY A 356 -52.92 27.32 -1.64
C GLY A 356 -54.32 26.70 -1.63
N LYS A 357 -55.17 27.09 -2.59
CA LYS A 357 -56.38 26.31 -2.91
C LYS A 357 -55.94 24.95 -3.46
N ILE A 358 -56.59 23.88 -3.01
CA ILE A 358 -56.24 22.47 -3.30
C ILE A 358 -56.45 22.11 -4.79
N ASP A 359 -57.11 22.97 -5.57
CA ASP A 359 -57.56 22.69 -6.95
C ASP A 359 -56.64 23.24 -8.06
N GLU A 360 -55.50 23.87 -7.75
CA GLU A 360 -54.59 24.49 -8.74
C GLU A 360 -53.27 23.71 -8.89
N GLU A 361 -52.77 23.57 -10.14
CA GLU A 361 -51.49 22.89 -10.41
C GLU A 361 -50.32 23.66 -9.79
N PRO A 362 -49.36 22.99 -9.12
CA PRO A 362 -48.22 23.65 -8.49
C PRO A 362 -47.15 24.09 -9.51
N GLY A 363 -46.28 25.03 -9.11
CA GLY A 363 -45.24 25.58 -9.99
C GLY A 363 -44.19 24.58 -10.45
N VAL A 364 -43.70 24.72 -11.68
CA VAL A 364 -42.72 23.81 -12.30
C VAL A 364 -41.50 24.57 -12.84
N ILE A 365 -40.30 24.07 -12.57
CA ILE A 365 -39.05 24.53 -13.20
C ILE A 365 -38.48 23.38 -14.02
N ARG A 366 -38.14 23.61 -15.30
CA ARG A 366 -37.59 22.59 -16.20
C ARG A 366 -36.28 23.05 -16.84
N PHE A 367 -35.27 22.19 -16.77
CA PHE A 367 -34.03 22.29 -17.54
C PHE A 367 -34.05 21.27 -18.67
N LEU A 368 -34.24 21.72 -19.90
CA LEU A 368 -34.25 20.85 -21.08
C LEU A 368 -32.82 20.57 -21.59
N ALA A 369 -32.73 19.73 -22.61
CA ALA A 369 -31.46 19.22 -23.13
C ALA A 369 -30.42 20.31 -23.46
N GLY A 370 -29.21 20.12 -22.92
CA GLY A 370 -28.07 21.03 -23.10
C GLY A 370 -28.02 22.19 -22.12
N THR A 371 -29.02 22.35 -21.24
CA THR A 371 -29.08 23.44 -20.26
C THR A 371 -28.50 23.03 -18.90
N SER A 372 -28.03 23.99 -18.11
CA SER A 372 -27.55 23.73 -16.75
C SER A 372 -27.97 24.77 -15.74
N ALA A 373 -28.26 24.33 -14.51
CA ALA A 373 -28.51 25.20 -13.36
C ALA A 373 -27.24 25.85 -12.78
N GLN A 374 -26.05 25.40 -13.19
CA GLN A 374 -24.76 25.90 -12.70
C GLN A 374 -24.70 26.07 -11.18
N ASN A 375 -24.64 27.30 -10.66
CA ASN A 375 -24.46 27.60 -9.24
C ASN A 375 -25.76 28.13 -8.58
N ALA A 376 -26.93 27.84 -9.17
CA ALA A 376 -28.20 28.35 -8.65
C ALA A 376 -28.51 27.83 -7.25
N ALA A 377 -29.18 28.67 -6.46
CA ALA A 377 -29.90 28.22 -5.27
C ALA A 377 -31.36 27.96 -5.66
N ILE A 378 -31.83 26.72 -5.49
CA ILE A 378 -33.14 26.28 -5.91
C ILE A 378 -33.92 25.79 -4.71
N ALA A 379 -35.13 26.33 -4.49
CA ALA A 379 -36.03 25.92 -3.42
C ALA A 379 -37.35 25.42 -4.01
N ILE A 380 -37.69 24.15 -3.74
CA ILE A 380 -38.90 23.49 -4.20
C ILE A 380 -39.77 23.21 -2.98
N ALA A 381 -40.91 23.90 -2.90
CA ALA A 381 -41.88 23.78 -1.80
C ALA A 381 -43.02 22.80 -2.14
N THR A 382 -43.98 22.64 -1.22
CA THR A 382 -45.09 21.70 -1.30
C THR A 382 -45.74 21.61 -2.69
N GLY A 383 -45.70 20.42 -3.28
CA GLY A 383 -46.30 20.07 -4.56
C GLY A 383 -45.51 20.49 -5.80
N ALA A 384 -44.56 21.43 -5.68
CA ALA A 384 -43.81 21.95 -6.83
C ALA A 384 -42.83 20.93 -7.41
N GLN A 385 -42.45 21.14 -8.68
CA GLN A 385 -41.56 20.24 -9.40
C GLN A 385 -40.33 20.96 -9.98
N LEU A 386 -39.17 20.33 -9.83
CA LEU A 386 -37.95 20.65 -10.56
C LEU A 386 -37.58 19.46 -11.44
N ARG A 387 -37.46 19.66 -12.75
CA ARG A 387 -37.11 18.60 -13.70
C ARG A 387 -35.81 18.94 -14.44
N PHE A 388 -34.89 17.99 -14.45
CA PHE A 388 -33.72 17.98 -15.31
C PHE A 388 -33.93 16.87 -16.34
N GLU A 389 -34.19 17.24 -17.58
CA GLU A 389 -34.44 16.29 -18.68
C GLU A 389 -33.13 15.89 -19.39
N GLU A 390 -33.24 15.02 -20.41
CA GLU A 390 -32.13 14.40 -21.13
C GLU A 390 -30.97 15.36 -21.43
N GLY A 391 -29.78 15.04 -20.92
CA GLY A 391 -28.55 15.78 -21.18
C GLY A 391 -28.45 17.15 -20.48
N SER A 392 -29.40 17.50 -19.61
CA SER A 392 -29.30 18.67 -18.73
C SER A 392 -28.47 18.37 -17.47
N SER A 393 -28.10 19.42 -16.72
CA SER A 393 -27.33 19.25 -15.48
C SER A 393 -27.65 20.24 -14.36
N ALA A 394 -27.74 19.74 -13.14
CA ALA A 394 -27.81 20.56 -11.93
C ALA A 394 -26.52 21.32 -11.60
N GLY A 395 -25.39 21.01 -12.26
CA GLY A 395 -24.12 21.70 -12.03
C GLY A 395 -23.65 21.61 -10.57
N ALA A 396 -23.29 22.74 -9.97
CA ALA A 396 -22.92 22.89 -8.57
C ALA A 396 -24.02 23.60 -7.75
N SER A 397 -25.28 23.41 -8.14
CA SER A 397 -26.43 24.08 -7.51
C SER A 397 -26.65 23.61 -6.08
N THR A 398 -27.34 24.44 -5.30
CA THR A 398 -27.88 24.04 -3.99
C THR A 398 -29.38 23.87 -4.16
N ILE A 399 -29.90 22.68 -3.92
CA ILE A 399 -31.31 22.33 -4.10
C ILE A 399 -31.89 21.97 -2.74
N MET A 400 -32.93 22.69 -2.32
CA MET A 400 -33.71 22.42 -1.12
C MET A 400 -35.10 21.95 -1.53
N VAL A 401 -35.48 20.75 -1.12
CA VAL A 401 -36.78 20.14 -1.41
C VAL A 401 -37.54 20.02 -0.10
N ASN A 402 -38.69 20.69 -0.01
CA ASN A 402 -39.58 20.67 1.13
C ASN A 402 -40.97 20.25 0.64
N ASP A 403 -41.30 18.97 0.73
CA ASP A 403 -42.57 18.39 0.26
C ASP A 403 -42.86 18.61 -1.25
N GLY A 404 -41.80 18.87 -2.02
CA GLY A 404 -41.83 18.98 -3.49
C GLY A 404 -41.23 17.74 -4.16
N THR A 405 -41.12 17.75 -5.50
CA THR A 405 -40.44 16.71 -6.28
C THR A 405 -39.28 17.29 -7.09
N VAL A 406 -38.11 16.65 -7.01
CA VAL A 406 -36.99 16.85 -7.96
C VAL A 406 -36.83 15.58 -8.79
N HIS A 407 -36.79 15.71 -10.11
CA HIS A 407 -36.62 14.58 -11.03
C HIS A 407 -35.44 14.84 -11.97
N PHE A 408 -34.50 13.90 -12.00
CA PHE A 408 -33.47 13.78 -13.02
C PHE A 408 -33.83 12.63 -13.97
N ASP A 409 -33.97 12.92 -15.25
CA ASP A 409 -34.35 11.95 -16.29
C ASP A 409 -33.31 12.05 -17.43
N ASP A 410 -32.50 11.00 -17.60
CA ASP A 410 -31.33 10.99 -18.51
C ASP A 410 -30.39 12.21 -18.31
N ALA A 411 -30.21 12.66 -17.07
CA ALA A 411 -29.57 13.91 -16.70
C ALA A 411 -28.38 13.74 -15.74
N HIS A 412 -27.76 14.85 -15.33
CA HIS A 412 -26.55 14.85 -14.50
C HIS A 412 -26.73 15.72 -13.25
N ALA A 413 -26.70 15.12 -12.06
CA ALA A 413 -26.70 15.88 -10.79
C ALA A 413 -25.39 16.66 -10.58
N GLY A 414 -24.31 16.27 -11.25
CA GLY A 414 -23.03 16.98 -11.22
C GLY A 414 -22.39 16.99 -9.83
N SER A 415 -22.21 18.17 -9.26
CA SER A 415 -21.72 18.36 -7.89
C SER A 415 -22.73 19.11 -7.02
N ALA A 416 -24.02 18.95 -7.31
CA ALA A 416 -25.09 19.63 -6.58
C ALA A 416 -25.14 19.21 -5.11
N SER A 417 -25.56 20.13 -4.26
CA SER A 417 -25.89 19.88 -2.85
C SER A 417 -27.40 19.83 -2.71
N ILE A 418 -27.95 18.64 -2.43
CA ILE A 418 -29.38 18.38 -2.41
C ILE A 418 -29.81 18.05 -0.98
N GLN A 419 -30.71 18.85 -0.42
CA GLN A 419 -31.38 18.57 0.85
C GLN A 419 -32.82 18.19 0.54
N ASN A 420 -33.15 16.90 0.71
CA ASN A 420 -34.44 16.35 0.38
C ASN A 420 -35.29 16.09 1.64
N ALA A 421 -36.42 16.77 1.75
CA ALA A 421 -37.52 16.47 2.68
C ALA A 421 -38.85 16.31 1.90
N GLY A 422 -38.77 15.94 0.62
CA GLY A 422 -39.90 15.58 -0.22
C GLY A 422 -39.50 14.36 -1.05
N ARG A 423 -39.66 14.41 -2.37
CA ARG A 423 -39.29 13.32 -3.27
C ARG A 423 -38.15 13.69 -4.22
N LEU A 424 -37.10 12.88 -4.23
CA LEU A 424 -36.00 12.95 -5.20
C LEU A 424 -36.06 11.68 -6.07
N VAL A 425 -36.23 11.85 -7.38
CA VAL A 425 -36.27 10.75 -8.36
C VAL A 425 -35.13 10.94 -9.34
N VAL A 426 -34.37 9.88 -9.61
CA VAL A 426 -33.22 9.90 -10.51
C VAL A 426 -33.29 8.67 -11.41
N ASP A 427 -33.55 8.85 -12.69
CA ASP A 427 -33.71 7.77 -13.67
C ASP A 427 -32.68 7.89 -14.79
N SER A 428 -32.00 6.79 -15.12
CA SER A 428 -30.99 6.69 -16.19
C SER A 428 -29.93 7.81 -16.17
N SER A 429 -29.62 8.32 -14.98
CA SER A 429 -28.85 9.55 -14.78
C SER A 429 -27.50 9.29 -14.13
N THR A 430 -26.67 10.33 -13.99
CA THR A 430 -25.43 10.25 -13.20
C THR A 430 -25.42 11.22 -12.02
N MET A 431 -24.96 10.72 -10.87
CA MET A 431 -24.92 11.49 -9.62
C MET A 431 -23.59 12.24 -9.42
N GLY A 432 -22.56 11.93 -10.19
CA GLY A 432 -21.31 12.69 -10.14
C GLY A 432 -20.65 12.67 -8.77
N THR A 433 -20.40 13.87 -8.24
CA THR A 433 -19.89 14.11 -6.88
C THR A 433 -20.92 14.84 -6.03
N SER A 434 -22.22 14.66 -6.30
CA SER A 434 -23.29 15.33 -5.55
C SER A 434 -23.28 14.95 -4.08
N SER A 435 -23.73 15.85 -3.22
CA SER A 435 -24.00 15.60 -1.81
C SER A 435 -25.50 15.60 -1.59
N VAL A 436 -26.08 14.47 -1.19
CA VAL A 436 -27.50 14.30 -0.92
C VAL A 436 -27.71 14.07 0.57
N ILE A 437 -28.57 14.88 1.19
CA ILE A 437 -29.10 14.64 2.52
C ILE A 437 -30.57 14.30 2.34
N ASN A 438 -30.93 13.03 2.47
CA ASN A 438 -32.32 12.58 2.48
C ASN A 438 -32.83 12.62 3.93
N GLY A 439 -33.62 13.64 4.25
CA GLY A 439 -34.19 13.87 5.59
C GLY A 439 -35.23 12.80 5.97
N ALA A 440 -35.71 12.85 7.21
CA ALA A 440 -36.58 11.79 7.77
C ALA A 440 -37.91 11.58 7.00
N GLU A 441 -38.48 12.66 6.43
CA GLU A 441 -39.68 12.60 5.59
C GLU A 441 -39.34 12.46 4.09
N GLY A 442 -38.06 12.37 3.75
CA GLY A 442 -37.57 12.32 2.38
C GLY A 442 -37.62 10.92 1.77
N GLU A 443 -38.08 10.86 0.52
CA GLU A 443 -38.01 9.69 -0.36
C GLU A 443 -36.99 9.95 -1.46
N PHE A 444 -35.99 9.08 -1.61
CA PHE A 444 -35.01 9.13 -2.69
C PHE A 444 -35.02 7.82 -3.49
N THR A 445 -35.41 7.88 -4.76
CA THR A 445 -35.37 6.73 -5.67
C THR A 445 -34.35 6.98 -6.78
N ALA A 446 -33.48 6.01 -7.03
CA ALA A 446 -32.55 6.03 -8.17
C ALA A 446 -32.65 4.74 -8.99
N SER A 447 -33.10 4.86 -10.24
CA SER A 447 -33.28 3.76 -11.20
C SER A 447 -32.24 3.84 -12.32
N ASP A 448 -31.60 2.73 -12.67
CA ASP A 448 -30.63 2.62 -13.78
C ASP A 448 -29.53 3.70 -13.74
N THR A 449 -29.16 4.12 -12.53
CA THR A 449 -28.37 5.34 -12.28
C THR A 449 -26.93 5.01 -11.89
N GLN A 450 -25.97 5.80 -12.41
CA GLN A 450 -24.58 5.73 -11.98
C GLN A 450 -24.36 6.62 -10.75
N LEU A 451 -24.16 6.01 -9.58
CA LEU A 451 -23.95 6.74 -8.32
C LEU A 451 -22.55 7.42 -8.27
N GLU A 452 -21.61 6.92 -9.06
CA GLU A 452 -20.24 7.45 -9.22
C GLU A 452 -19.49 7.72 -7.90
N LYS A 453 -19.46 8.96 -7.42
CA LYS A 453 -18.75 9.39 -6.20
C LYS A 453 -19.66 10.21 -5.29
N MET A 454 -20.98 10.04 -5.41
CA MET A 454 -21.92 10.77 -4.59
C MET A 454 -21.72 10.46 -3.10
N HIS A 455 -22.10 11.42 -2.26
CA HIS A 455 -22.23 11.23 -0.83
C HIS A 455 -23.69 11.33 -0.44
N LEU A 456 -24.23 10.28 0.17
CA LEU A 456 -25.58 10.24 0.70
C LEU A 456 -25.55 10.14 2.22
N THR A 457 -26.27 11.04 2.88
CA THR A 457 -26.73 10.85 4.26
C THR A 457 -28.22 10.57 4.21
N ASN A 458 -28.63 9.36 4.56
CA ASN A 458 -30.02 8.93 4.59
C ASN A 458 -30.55 8.89 6.03
N LEU A 459 -31.65 9.61 6.26
CA LEU A 459 -32.45 9.61 7.48
C LEU A 459 -33.90 9.18 7.21
N GLY A 460 -34.31 9.09 5.94
CA GLY A 460 -35.64 8.69 5.47
C GLY A 460 -35.60 7.40 4.65
N THR A 461 -36.36 7.33 3.56
CA THR A 461 -36.40 6.13 2.67
C THR A 461 -35.58 6.37 1.41
N THR A 462 -34.63 5.47 1.11
CA THR A 462 -33.88 5.47 -0.14
C THR A 462 -33.98 4.13 -0.84
N GLU A 463 -34.28 4.14 -2.15
CA GLU A 463 -34.29 2.95 -3.00
C GLU A 463 -33.35 3.11 -4.20
N PHE A 464 -32.53 2.10 -4.45
CA PHE A 464 -31.70 1.98 -5.64
C PHE A 464 -32.12 0.75 -6.44
N PHE A 465 -32.45 0.93 -7.71
CA PHE A 465 -32.88 -0.14 -8.62
C PHE A 465 -32.03 -0.13 -9.89
N GLY A 466 -31.41 -1.26 -10.27
CA GLY A 466 -30.61 -1.31 -11.51
C GLY A 466 -29.36 -0.40 -11.51
N ALA A 467 -28.93 0.09 -10.35
CA ALA A 467 -27.91 1.12 -10.25
C ALA A 467 -26.48 0.56 -10.41
N ALA A 468 -25.51 1.46 -10.62
CA ALA A 468 -24.08 1.18 -10.55
C ALA A 468 -23.44 1.98 -9.41
N GLY A 469 -22.93 1.27 -8.40
CA GLY A 469 -22.48 1.84 -7.13
C GLY A 469 -21.21 2.70 -7.22
N GLY A 470 -20.32 2.43 -8.18
CA GLY A 470 -19.09 3.18 -8.36
C GLY A 470 -18.19 3.19 -7.11
N ASN A 471 -17.91 4.39 -6.61
CA ASN A 471 -17.19 4.68 -5.36
C ASN A 471 -18.02 5.62 -4.45
N ALA A 472 -19.36 5.52 -4.51
CA ALA A 472 -20.23 6.35 -3.68
C ALA A 472 -20.07 6.00 -2.19
N ARG A 473 -20.50 6.93 -1.33
CA ARG A 473 -20.51 6.74 0.13
C ARG A 473 -21.91 7.00 0.67
N ILE A 474 -22.48 6.00 1.31
CA ILE A 474 -23.80 6.06 1.92
C ILE A 474 -23.65 5.95 3.43
N SER A 475 -24.23 6.89 4.16
CA SER A 475 -24.43 6.81 5.60
C SER A 475 -25.93 6.69 5.84
N ASN A 476 -26.36 5.55 6.37
CA ASN A 476 -27.75 5.29 6.75
C ASN A 476 -27.86 5.42 8.27
N ASP A 477 -28.51 6.48 8.75
CA ASP A 477 -28.55 6.87 10.18
C ASP A 477 -29.98 7.19 10.64
N GLY A 478 -30.19 7.41 11.93
CA GLY A 478 -31.49 7.74 12.51
C GLY A 478 -32.53 6.66 12.22
N ASP A 479 -33.67 7.05 11.64
CA ASP A 479 -34.76 6.16 11.22
C ASP A 479 -34.63 5.71 9.74
N GLY A 480 -33.44 5.84 9.15
CA GLY A 480 -33.20 5.60 7.74
C GLY A 480 -33.38 4.15 7.27
N HIS A 481 -34.04 3.99 6.13
CA HIS A 481 -34.18 2.72 5.42
C HIS A 481 -33.56 2.83 4.03
N VAL A 482 -32.66 1.91 3.68
CA VAL A 482 -32.04 1.83 2.35
C VAL A 482 -32.32 0.47 1.74
N THR A 483 -32.86 0.47 0.53
CA THR A 483 -33.14 -0.75 -0.24
C THR A 483 -32.38 -0.72 -1.56
N ILE A 484 -31.68 -1.79 -1.89
CA ILE A 484 -30.85 -1.92 -3.09
C ILE A 484 -31.30 -3.16 -3.85
N HIS A 485 -31.76 -2.99 -5.08
CA HIS A 485 -32.27 -4.04 -5.95
C HIS A 485 -31.52 -4.07 -7.28
N ASP A 486 -31.24 -5.27 -7.78
CA ASP A 486 -30.72 -5.51 -9.13
C ASP A 486 -29.48 -4.65 -9.46
N THR A 487 -28.63 -4.37 -8.46
CA THR A 487 -27.58 -3.35 -8.51
C THR A 487 -26.19 -3.99 -8.42
N ASN A 488 -25.23 -3.43 -9.15
CA ASN A 488 -23.81 -3.74 -8.94
C ASN A 488 -23.20 -2.70 -7.99
N LEU A 489 -22.86 -3.11 -6.76
CA LEU A 489 -22.34 -2.21 -5.74
C LEU A 489 -20.89 -1.78 -6.01
N GLU A 490 -20.12 -2.50 -6.83
CA GLU A 490 -18.74 -2.17 -7.19
C GLU A 490 -17.81 -1.86 -5.98
N ASN A 491 -17.44 -0.60 -5.72
CA ASN A 491 -16.59 -0.19 -4.58
C ASN A 491 -17.36 0.73 -3.60
N LEU A 492 -18.69 0.58 -3.55
CA LEU A 492 -19.57 1.33 -2.66
C LEU A 492 -19.18 1.16 -1.19
N SER A 493 -19.22 2.24 -0.43
CA SER A 493 -19.02 2.23 1.03
C SER A 493 -20.33 2.56 1.71
N ILE A 494 -20.80 1.69 2.61
CA ILE A 494 -22.03 1.88 3.36
C ILE A 494 -21.76 1.80 4.86
N ASP A 495 -22.06 2.88 5.58
CA ASP A 495 -22.13 2.90 7.03
C ASP A 495 -23.60 2.77 7.44
N ASN A 496 -24.01 1.59 7.90
CA ASN A 496 -25.39 1.30 8.26
C ASN A 496 -25.60 1.34 9.78
N ALA A 497 -26.47 2.23 10.25
CA ALA A 497 -26.89 2.33 11.64
C ALA A 497 -28.38 1.94 11.87
N ASN A 498 -29.11 1.57 10.81
CA ASN A 498 -30.51 1.12 10.91
C ASN A 498 -30.78 -0.05 9.92
N VAL A 499 -31.74 0.05 8.99
CA VAL A 499 -32.08 -1.06 8.07
C VAL A 499 -31.49 -0.84 6.67
N LEU A 500 -30.73 -1.83 6.21
CA LEU A 500 -30.22 -1.96 4.85
C LEU A 500 -30.68 -3.29 4.25
N GLU A 501 -31.39 -3.25 3.13
CA GLU A 501 -31.80 -4.43 2.37
C GLU A 501 -31.15 -4.42 0.99
N ILE A 502 -30.53 -5.54 0.60
CA ILE A 502 -29.85 -5.74 -0.67
C ILE A 502 -30.41 -7.03 -1.30
N VAL A 503 -30.95 -6.92 -2.51
CA VAL A 503 -31.71 -7.97 -3.20
C VAL A 503 -31.22 -8.11 -4.64
N ASN A 504 -31.08 -9.34 -5.14
CA ASN A 504 -30.70 -9.67 -6.52
C ASN A 504 -29.46 -8.90 -7.04
N SER A 505 -28.49 -8.65 -6.17
CA SER A 505 -27.39 -7.71 -6.45
C SER A 505 -26.02 -8.39 -6.44
N SER A 506 -25.01 -7.71 -6.98
CA SER A 506 -23.59 -8.12 -6.88
C SER A 506 -22.81 -7.13 -6.02
N ALA A 507 -22.22 -7.59 -4.92
CA ALA A 507 -21.55 -6.71 -3.97
C ALA A 507 -20.17 -6.21 -4.44
N GLY A 508 -19.55 -6.87 -5.42
CA GLY A 508 -18.24 -6.45 -5.93
C GLY A 508 -17.16 -6.46 -4.86
N LYS A 509 -16.57 -5.29 -4.63
CA LYS A 509 -15.59 -4.95 -3.58
C LYS A 509 -16.16 -3.93 -2.57
N ALA A 510 -17.47 -3.90 -2.41
CA ALA A 510 -18.12 -3.00 -1.48
C ALA A 510 -17.59 -3.18 -0.05
N THR A 511 -17.72 -2.14 0.76
CA THR A 511 -17.44 -2.18 2.20
C THR A 511 -18.68 -1.78 2.96
N ILE A 512 -19.13 -2.63 3.89
CA ILE A 512 -20.31 -2.39 4.72
C ILE A 512 -19.91 -2.45 6.18
N LEU A 513 -20.19 -1.37 6.93
CA LEU A 513 -20.08 -1.32 8.38
C LEU A 513 -21.50 -1.37 8.95
N ASN A 514 -21.85 -2.47 9.63
CA ASN A 514 -23.15 -2.62 10.28
C ASN A 514 -23.02 -2.34 11.78
N ALA A 515 -23.67 -1.26 12.24
CA ALA A 515 -23.61 -0.82 13.62
C ALA A 515 -24.40 -1.73 14.57
N GLN A 516 -24.23 -1.50 15.88
CA GLN A 516 -24.99 -2.24 16.89
C GLN A 516 -26.48 -1.89 16.81
N GLY A 517 -27.34 -2.92 16.77
CA GLY A 517 -28.79 -2.75 16.63
C GLY A 517 -29.29 -2.56 15.19
N ALA A 518 -28.37 -2.38 14.24
CA ALA A 518 -28.69 -2.24 12.82
C ALA A 518 -28.85 -3.62 12.15
N VAL A 519 -29.65 -3.65 11.08
CA VAL A 519 -29.98 -4.85 10.31
C VAL A 519 -29.50 -4.69 8.88
N VAL A 520 -28.74 -5.66 8.39
CA VAL A 520 -28.44 -5.84 6.96
C VAL A 520 -29.09 -7.13 6.48
N MET A 521 -29.86 -7.07 5.40
CA MET A 521 -30.45 -8.24 4.78
C MET A 521 -29.94 -8.41 3.35
N PHE A 522 -29.33 -9.54 3.05
CA PHE A 522 -28.93 -9.98 1.72
C PHE A 522 -29.90 -11.06 1.23
N SER A 523 -30.55 -10.81 0.10
CA SER A 523 -31.46 -11.76 -0.56
C SER A 523 -30.96 -12.02 -1.97
N ASP A 524 -30.74 -13.28 -2.34
CA ASP A 524 -30.31 -13.66 -3.70
C ASP A 524 -29.11 -12.83 -4.21
N THR A 525 -28.17 -12.51 -3.32
CA THR A 525 -27.08 -11.56 -3.59
C THR A 525 -25.74 -12.26 -3.64
N ALA A 526 -24.93 -11.97 -4.67
CA ALA A 526 -23.55 -12.42 -4.74
C ALA A 526 -22.66 -11.48 -3.94
N LEU A 527 -22.18 -11.91 -2.76
CA LEU A 527 -21.33 -11.05 -1.91
C LEU A 527 -19.91 -10.89 -2.47
N GLU A 528 -19.50 -11.69 -3.47
CA GLU A 528 -18.20 -11.57 -4.16
C GLU A 528 -17.03 -11.25 -3.20
N SER A 529 -16.31 -10.14 -3.40
CA SER A 529 -15.19 -9.70 -2.55
C SER A 529 -15.59 -8.66 -1.47
N LEU A 530 -16.85 -8.70 -1.02
CA LEU A 530 -17.39 -7.83 0.02
C LEU A 530 -16.52 -7.85 1.28
N GLN A 531 -16.35 -6.66 1.87
CA GLN A 531 -15.81 -6.50 3.22
C GLN A 531 -16.92 -6.07 4.16
N LEU A 532 -17.29 -6.92 5.10
CA LEU A 532 -18.36 -6.67 6.06
C LEU A 532 -17.79 -6.65 7.48
N GLU A 533 -17.96 -5.55 8.20
CA GLU A 533 -17.79 -5.50 9.66
C GLU A 533 -19.16 -5.44 10.33
N ASN A 534 -19.48 -6.43 11.16
CA ASN A 534 -20.79 -6.55 11.78
C ASN A 534 -20.73 -6.38 13.31
N ARG A 535 -21.62 -5.53 13.85
CA ARG A 535 -21.93 -5.43 15.29
C ARG A 535 -23.42 -5.63 15.61
N GLY A 536 -24.26 -5.69 14.58
CA GLY A 536 -25.71 -5.84 14.65
C GLY A 536 -26.17 -7.19 14.11
N THR A 537 -27.25 -7.20 13.36
CA THR A 537 -27.79 -8.41 12.73
C THR A 537 -27.54 -8.36 11.22
N VAL A 538 -26.97 -9.42 10.68
CA VAL A 538 -26.86 -9.64 9.23
C VAL A 538 -27.65 -10.88 8.90
N ILE A 539 -28.52 -10.83 7.90
CA ILE A 539 -29.33 -11.96 7.43
C ILE A 539 -28.97 -12.22 5.98
N ALA A 540 -28.50 -13.42 5.66
CA ALA A 540 -28.33 -13.89 4.29
C ALA A 540 -29.37 -14.98 4.00
N LYS A 541 -30.16 -14.77 2.95
CA LYS A 541 -31.26 -15.69 2.56
C LYS A 541 -31.32 -15.90 1.05
N GLY A 542 -32.12 -16.87 0.63
CA GLY A 542 -32.28 -17.21 -0.80
C GLY A 542 -30.99 -17.81 -1.37
N ASN A 543 -30.65 -17.42 -2.59
CA ASN A 543 -29.48 -17.89 -3.34
C ASN A 543 -28.21 -17.05 -3.06
N THR A 544 -28.11 -16.44 -1.86
CA THR A 544 -26.97 -15.58 -1.49
C THR A 544 -25.66 -16.36 -1.39
N THR A 545 -24.58 -15.86 -2.02
CA THR A 545 -23.24 -16.51 -2.01
C THR A 545 -22.20 -15.64 -1.31
N ALA A 546 -21.22 -16.26 -0.63
CA ALA A 546 -20.22 -15.55 0.17
C ALA A 546 -18.79 -16.10 0.04
N ASP A 547 -18.51 -16.87 -1.01
CA ASP A 547 -17.30 -17.71 -1.15
C ASP A 547 -15.99 -16.89 -1.23
N ASN A 548 -16.08 -15.62 -1.63
CA ASN A 548 -14.95 -14.69 -1.68
C ASN A 548 -15.06 -13.53 -0.67
N ALA A 549 -16.09 -13.53 0.17
CA ALA A 549 -16.37 -12.44 1.09
C ALA A 549 -15.49 -12.51 2.34
N ARG A 550 -15.16 -11.35 2.90
CA ARG A 550 -14.49 -11.23 4.21
C ARG A 550 -15.46 -10.67 5.22
N ILE A 551 -15.85 -11.49 6.19
CA ILE A 551 -16.82 -11.17 7.23
C ILE A 551 -16.09 -11.10 8.57
N ARG A 552 -16.10 -9.92 9.19
CA ARG A 552 -15.54 -9.67 10.50
C ARG A 552 -16.66 -9.35 11.49
N MET A 553 -16.80 -10.21 12.49
CA MET A 553 -17.75 -10.06 13.58
C MET A 553 -17.09 -9.28 14.74
N SER A 554 -17.78 -8.26 15.22
CA SER A 554 -17.41 -7.42 16.37
C SER A 554 -18.56 -7.38 17.40
N GLY A 555 -19.31 -8.48 17.48
CA GLY A 555 -20.57 -8.65 18.19
C GLY A 555 -21.71 -9.05 17.23
N GLY A 556 -22.93 -9.17 17.76
CA GLY A 556 -24.12 -9.38 16.94
C GLY A 556 -24.27 -10.80 16.38
N VAL A 557 -25.13 -10.92 15.36
CA VAL A 557 -25.51 -12.20 14.74
C VAL A 557 -25.31 -12.11 13.22
N PHE A 558 -24.73 -13.16 12.64
CA PHE A 558 -24.82 -13.42 11.20
C PHE A 558 -25.70 -14.65 10.99
N ASP A 559 -26.85 -14.46 10.36
CA ASP A 559 -27.87 -15.48 10.15
C ASP A 559 -27.84 -15.96 8.69
N VAL A 560 -27.57 -17.25 8.52
CA VAL A 560 -27.55 -17.97 7.24
C VAL A 560 -28.56 -19.12 7.22
N SER A 561 -29.51 -19.15 8.16
CA SER A 561 -30.52 -20.20 8.31
C SER A 561 -31.50 -20.29 7.14
N ASN A 562 -31.67 -19.20 6.39
CA ASN A 562 -32.65 -19.09 5.31
C ASN A 562 -32.00 -19.17 3.91
N ILE A 563 -30.83 -19.80 3.79
CA ILE A 563 -30.21 -20.07 2.48
C ILE A 563 -30.96 -21.21 1.79
N GLU A 564 -31.33 -21.02 0.53
CA GLU A 564 -32.05 -22.03 -0.24
C GLU A 564 -31.13 -23.17 -0.69
N GLY A 565 -31.66 -24.39 -0.64
CA GLY A 565 -30.98 -25.58 -1.19
C GLY A 565 -31.11 -25.68 -2.72
N PRO A 566 -30.38 -26.61 -3.37
CA PRO A 566 -30.46 -26.84 -4.81
C PRO A 566 -31.90 -27.14 -5.28
N GLU A 567 -32.28 -26.64 -6.47
CA GLU A 567 -33.64 -26.76 -7.02
C GLU A 567 -34.25 -28.17 -6.84
N GLY A 568 -35.41 -28.25 -6.17
CA GLY A 568 -36.17 -29.48 -5.98
C GLY A 568 -36.00 -30.18 -4.63
N ARG A 569 -35.23 -29.62 -3.69
CA ARG A 569 -35.16 -30.09 -2.28
C ARG A 569 -35.90 -29.13 -1.32
N ARG A 570 -36.27 -29.63 -0.14
CA ARG A 570 -36.89 -28.81 0.94
C ARG A 570 -35.93 -27.67 1.33
N HIS A 571 -36.45 -26.58 1.91
CA HIS A 571 -35.68 -25.46 2.48
C HIS A 571 -34.65 -25.85 3.57
N LEU A 572 -34.54 -27.14 3.94
CA LEU A 572 -33.70 -27.67 5.03
C LEU A 572 -32.30 -28.14 4.56
N ASP A 573 -31.93 -27.92 3.30
CA ASP A 573 -30.67 -28.39 2.67
C ASP A 573 -29.81 -27.24 2.10
N GLY A 574 -29.93 -26.02 2.65
CA GLY A 574 -29.12 -24.88 2.22
C GLY A 574 -27.62 -25.13 2.37
N GLU A 575 -26.80 -24.60 1.47
CA GLU A 575 -25.34 -24.63 1.57
C GLU A 575 -24.76 -23.24 1.28
N ILE A 576 -23.90 -22.76 2.19
CA ILE A 576 -23.18 -21.49 2.00
C ILE A 576 -21.69 -21.67 2.24
N THR A 577 -20.89 -21.24 1.27
CA THR A 577 -19.43 -21.09 1.46
C THR A 577 -19.13 -19.64 1.81
N ILE A 578 -18.37 -19.42 2.88
CA ILE A 578 -17.92 -18.11 3.34
C ILE A 578 -16.39 -18.05 3.20
N GLY A 579 -15.91 -17.01 2.50
CA GLY A 579 -14.50 -16.77 2.24
C GLY A 579 -13.63 -16.76 3.48
N SER A 580 -13.91 -15.82 4.37
CA SER A 580 -13.26 -15.65 5.68
C SER A 580 -14.29 -15.18 6.70
N LEU A 581 -14.30 -15.82 7.87
CA LEU A 581 -15.14 -15.49 9.01
C LEU A 581 -14.26 -15.34 10.26
N SER A 582 -14.25 -14.16 10.87
CA SER A 582 -13.38 -13.87 12.01
C SER A 582 -14.04 -12.97 13.07
N GLY A 583 -13.47 -12.92 14.27
CA GLY A 583 -13.92 -12.06 15.37
C GLY A 583 -14.99 -12.71 16.26
N HIS A 584 -15.71 -11.89 17.05
CA HIS A 584 -16.67 -12.36 18.07
C HIS A 584 -18.11 -12.03 17.66
N GLY A 585 -19.08 -12.90 17.98
CA GLY A 585 -20.48 -12.81 17.56
C GLY A 585 -21.03 -14.20 17.23
N ASP A 586 -22.34 -14.37 17.07
CA ASP A 586 -22.91 -15.69 16.80
C ASP A 586 -23.19 -15.87 15.29
N LEU A 587 -22.91 -17.05 14.75
CA LEU A 587 -23.33 -17.50 13.42
C LEU A 587 -24.56 -18.41 13.60
N LEU A 588 -25.72 -17.98 13.15
CA LEU A 588 -26.94 -18.79 13.18
C LEU A 588 -27.09 -19.52 11.84
N ALA A 589 -27.05 -20.85 11.86
CA ALA A 589 -27.11 -21.65 10.63
C ALA A 589 -28.32 -22.60 10.58
N GLU A 590 -28.93 -22.96 11.71
CA GLU A 590 -29.97 -24.00 11.76
C GLU A 590 -29.53 -25.28 11.03
N ASP A 591 -30.17 -25.64 9.92
CA ASP A 591 -29.85 -26.83 9.12
C ASP A 591 -28.93 -26.54 7.91
N THR A 592 -28.59 -25.26 7.69
CA THR A 592 -27.69 -24.82 6.60
C THR A 592 -26.29 -25.39 6.79
N HIS A 593 -25.76 -26.03 5.74
CA HIS A 593 -24.37 -26.47 5.68
C HIS A 593 -23.46 -25.26 5.47
N VAL A 594 -22.52 -25.03 6.39
CA VAL A 594 -21.59 -23.90 6.33
C VAL A 594 -20.20 -24.39 5.96
N THR A 595 -19.65 -23.86 4.87
CA THR A 595 -18.26 -24.10 4.45
C THR A 595 -17.44 -22.84 4.70
N LEU A 596 -16.31 -22.95 5.41
CA LEU A 596 -15.44 -21.82 5.78
C LEU A 596 -14.02 -21.97 5.22
N GLY A 597 -13.42 -20.85 4.81
CA GLY A 597 -11.96 -20.74 4.59
C GLY A 597 -11.51 -20.78 3.13
N SER A 598 -12.42 -20.60 2.16
CA SER A 598 -12.09 -20.59 0.73
C SER A 598 -11.11 -19.48 0.33
N LEU A 599 -10.95 -18.42 1.14
CA LEU A 599 -9.93 -17.37 0.92
C LEU A 599 -8.51 -17.76 1.33
N ASN A 600 -8.29 -18.98 1.85
CA ASN A 600 -6.97 -19.49 2.25
C ASN A 600 -6.23 -18.61 3.27
N GLN A 601 -6.97 -17.90 4.14
CA GLN A 601 -6.45 -17.03 5.19
C GLN A 601 -6.48 -17.74 6.56
N ASP A 602 -5.67 -17.24 7.50
CA ASP A 602 -5.73 -17.66 8.89
C ASP A 602 -6.81 -16.84 9.61
N ASP A 603 -7.90 -17.51 9.98
CA ASP A 603 -9.08 -16.93 10.62
C ASP A 603 -9.15 -17.32 12.09
N VAL A 604 -9.56 -16.39 12.95
CA VAL A 604 -9.86 -16.64 14.37
C VAL A 604 -11.31 -16.27 14.61
N PHE A 605 -12.15 -17.27 14.87
CA PHE A 605 -13.55 -17.09 15.19
C PHE A 605 -13.77 -17.36 16.68
N GLU A 606 -14.14 -16.29 17.39
CA GLU A 606 -14.38 -16.24 18.82
C GLU A 606 -15.85 -16.46 19.18
N GLY A 607 -16.68 -16.70 18.16
CA GLY A 607 -18.13 -16.84 18.22
C GLY A 607 -18.66 -18.26 18.32
N ARG A 608 -19.96 -18.39 18.58
CA ARG A 608 -20.67 -19.68 18.55
C ARG A 608 -21.37 -19.87 17.20
N ILE A 609 -21.38 -21.10 16.72
CA ILE A 609 -22.22 -21.54 15.62
C ILE A 609 -23.45 -22.22 16.22
N LEU A 610 -24.64 -21.69 15.94
CA LEU A 610 -25.90 -22.03 16.61
C LEU A 610 -26.89 -22.69 15.64
N ASN A 611 -27.66 -23.65 16.15
CA ASN A 611 -28.72 -24.36 15.41
C ASN A 611 -30.11 -23.72 15.52
N SER A 612 -30.27 -22.69 16.36
CA SER A 612 -31.50 -21.93 16.55
C SER A 612 -31.19 -20.67 17.35
N GLN A 613 -31.98 -19.62 17.20
CA GLN A 613 -31.94 -18.50 18.16
C GLN A 613 -32.38 -19.02 19.54
N GLU A 614 -31.64 -18.67 20.61
CA GLU A 614 -32.01 -19.04 21.99
C GLU A 614 -33.42 -18.51 22.30
N VAL A 615 -34.43 -19.36 22.12
CA VAL A 615 -35.79 -19.13 22.62
C VAL A 615 -35.76 -19.38 24.13
N PRO A 616 -36.27 -18.46 24.99
CA PRO A 616 -36.35 -18.69 26.42
C PRO A 616 -36.97 -20.07 26.71
N LEU A 617 -36.34 -20.86 27.57
CA LEU A 617 -36.73 -22.25 27.91
C LEU A 617 -38.24 -22.44 28.17
N ASP A 618 -38.94 -21.42 28.67
CA ASP A 618 -40.38 -21.45 28.93
C ASP A 618 -41.26 -21.45 27.67
N VAL A 619 -40.79 -20.92 26.55
CA VAL A 619 -41.53 -20.88 25.28
C VAL A 619 -41.31 -22.16 24.47
N SER A 620 -40.08 -22.69 24.42
CA SER A 620 -39.80 -23.98 23.76
C SER A 620 -40.54 -25.14 24.46
N THR A 621 -40.69 -25.07 25.78
CA THR A 621 -41.48 -26.05 26.56
C THR A 621 -42.98 -25.94 26.29
N LYS A 622 -43.52 -24.72 26.09
CA LYS A 622 -44.93 -24.50 25.72
C LYS A 622 -45.23 -24.88 24.27
N MET A 623 -44.34 -24.58 23.32
CA MET A 623 -44.46 -25.01 21.92
C MET A 623 -44.37 -26.53 21.78
N ARG A 624 -43.39 -27.18 22.44
CA ARG A 624 -43.29 -28.65 22.49
C ARG A 624 -44.51 -29.30 23.17
N ALA A 625 -45.13 -28.64 24.14
CA ALA A 625 -46.36 -29.14 24.78
C ALA A 625 -47.64 -28.91 23.94
N GLN A 626 -47.70 -27.87 23.10
CA GLN A 626 -48.83 -27.61 22.20
C GLN A 626 -48.78 -28.47 20.93
N LEU A 627 -47.59 -28.84 20.45
CA LEU A 627 -47.38 -29.68 19.26
C LEU A 627 -47.40 -31.20 19.57
N ALA A 628 -47.42 -31.60 20.84
CA ALA A 628 -47.44 -33.01 21.26
C ALA A 628 -48.77 -33.75 21.03
N ASN A 629 -49.79 -33.10 20.44
CA ASN A 629 -51.15 -33.66 20.27
C ASN A 629 -51.63 -33.71 18.80
N GLY A 630 -50.73 -33.74 17.82
CA GLY A 630 -51.06 -33.94 16.42
C GLY A 630 -50.06 -34.87 15.71
N ASP A 631 -50.42 -35.35 14.52
CA ASP A 631 -49.59 -36.19 13.63
C ASP A 631 -48.24 -35.55 13.23
N ASP A 632 -47.97 -34.30 13.63
CA ASP A 632 -46.73 -33.55 13.39
C ASP A 632 -45.55 -33.97 14.29
N ALA A 633 -45.73 -34.94 15.20
CA ALA A 633 -44.66 -35.47 16.04
C ALA A 633 -43.55 -36.22 15.26
N GLN A 634 -43.78 -36.56 13.99
CA GLN A 634 -42.75 -37.14 13.10
C GLN A 634 -41.83 -36.10 12.44
N GLU A 635 -42.24 -34.82 12.31
CA GLU A 635 -41.40 -33.79 11.67
C GLU A 635 -40.31 -33.22 12.61
N LEU A 636 -40.47 -33.36 13.94
CA LEU A 636 -39.47 -32.92 14.93
C LEU A 636 -38.28 -33.89 15.10
N ALA A 637 -38.29 -35.04 14.42
CA ALA A 637 -37.26 -36.09 14.53
C ALA A 637 -36.13 -35.98 13.48
N GLU A 638 -36.21 -35.04 12.53
CA GLU A 638 -35.27 -34.88 11.39
C GLU A 638 -34.33 -33.65 11.50
N TYR A 639 -34.16 -33.03 12.67
CA TYR A 639 -33.17 -31.94 12.83
C TYR A 639 -31.76 -32.51 13.07
N GLU A 640 -31.01 -32.73 11.99
CA GLU A 640 -29.56 -32.97 12.02
C GLU A 640 -28.86 -31.63 12.24
N GLY A 641 -28.50 -31.26 13.49
CA GLY A 641 -27.93 -29.93 13.81
C GLY A 641 -26.73 -29.47 12.96
N VAL A 642 -26.20 -28.26 13.18
CA VAL A 642 -25.31 -27.57 12.22
C VAL A 642 -24.17 -28.43 11.67
N ARG A 643 -23.97 -28.39 10.35
CA ARG A 643 -22.86 -29.02 9.61
C ARG A 643 -21.83 -27.97 9.20
N LEU A 644 -20.57 -28.17 9.57
CA LEU A 644 -19.47 -27.25 9.28
C LEU A 644 -18.38 -27.94 8.46
N THR A 645 -17.98 -27.36 7.33
CA THR A 645 -16.85 -27.82 6.53
C THR A 645 -15.74 -26.76 6.50
N LYS A 646 -14.51 -27.18 6.79
CA LYS A 646 -13.31 -26.35 6.65
C LYS A 646 -12.59 -26.72 5.35
N VAL A 647 -12.44 -25.73 4.47
CA VAL A 647 -11.71 -25.82 3.19
C VAL A 647 -10.55 -24.82 3.13
N GLY A 648 -9.74 -24.90 2.07
CA GLY A 648 -8.63 -23.99 1.83
C GLY A 648 -7.41 -24.25 2.73
N THR A 649 -6.26 -23.67 2.36
CA THR A 649 -4.96 -23.98 2.99
C THR A 649 -4.70 -23.25 4.31
N GLY A 650 -5.52 -22.27 4.67
CA GLY A 650 -5.37 -21.48 5.89
C GLY A 650 -5.82 -22.20 7.16
N ASN A 651 -5.56 -21.59 8.32
CA ASN A 651 -5.98 -22.08 9.63
C ASN A 651 -7.28 -21.41 10.10
N LEU A 652 -8.31 -22.19 10.43
CA LEU A 652 -9.48 -21.72 11.17
C LEU A 652 -9.30 -22.03 12.66
N THR A 653 -9.26 -21.01 13.51
CA THR A 653 -9.18 -21.19 14.96
C THR A 653 -10.53 -20.94 15.61
N LEU A 654 -11.08 -21.96 16.27
CA LEU A 654 -12.34 -21.89 17.01
C LEU A 654 -12.05 -21.74 18.50
N THR A 655 -12.31 -20.57 19.07
CA THR A 655 -12.01 -20.28 20.49
C THR A 655 -13.22 -20.31 21.42
N ALA A 656 -14.43 -20.49 20.87
CA ALA A 656 -15.66 -20.73 21.64
C ALA A 656 -16.18 -22.15 21.43
N GLY A 657 -17.08 -22.59 22.31
CA GLY A 657 -17.72 -23.89 22.23
C GLY A 657 -18.73 -23.97 21.10
N GLN A 658 -18.63 -25.02 20.29
CA GLN A 658 -19.48 -25.27 19.12
C GLN A 658 -20.49 -26.38 19.39
N SER A 659 -21.08 -26.40 20.59
CA SER A 659 -21.91 -27.52 21.08
C SER A 659 -23.11 -27.86 20.18
N ASP A 660 -23.60 -26.89 19.40
CA ASP A 660 -24.73 -27.07 18.47
C ASP A 660 -24.31 -27.59 17.09
N VAL A 661 -23.00 -27.70 16.83
CA VAL A 661 -22.45 -28.28 15.60
C VAL A 661 -22.41 -29.80 15.74
N SER A 662 -23.19 -30.47 14.88
CA SER A 662 -23.36 -31.94 14.86
C SER A 662 -22.33 -32.64 13.96
N MET A 663 -21.74 -31.92 13.01
CA MET A 663 -20.72 -32.45 12.10
C MET A 663 -19.67 -31.41 11.77
N ILE A 664 -18.40 -31.79 11.86
CA ILE A 664 -17.27 -31.01 11.35
C ILE A 664 -16.49 -31.85 10.33
N ALA A 665 -16.33 -31.34 9.12
CA ALA A 665 -15.45 -31.90 8.10
C ALA A 665 -14.26 -30.97 7.87
N VAL A 666 -13.03 -31.51 7.92
CA VAL A 666 -11.80 -30.76 7.60
C VAL A 666 -11.21 -31.33 6.33
N GLU A 667 -11.56 -30.72 5.20
CA GLU A 667 -11.12 -31.20 3.89
C GLU A 667 -9.68 -30.78 3.57
N ALA A 668 -9.29 -29.56 3.97
CA ALA A 668 -7.97 -29.02 3.73
C ALA A 668 -7.56 -27.97 4.79
N GLY A 669 -6.25 -27.75 4.90
CA GLY A 669 -5.67 -26.75 5.80
C GLY A 669 -5.77 -27.18 7.27
N MET A 670 -5.82 -26.21 8.17
CA MET A 670 -5.82 -26.47 9.61
C MET A 670 -7.12 -25.99 10.26
N LEU A 671 -7.65 -26.78 11.19
CA LEU A 671 -8.65 -26.39 12.17
C LEU A 671 -8.02 -26.45 13.56
N THR A 672 -7.84 -25.31 14.21
CA THR A 672 -7.34 -25.23 15.58
C THR A 672 -8.50 -25.19 16.56
N ALA A 673 -8.64 -26.23 17.37
CA ALA A 673 -9.62 -26.32 18.46
C ALA A 673 -9.04 -25.71 19.73
N ALA A 674 -9.53 -24.53 20.11
CA ALA A 674 -9.04 -23.72 21.22
C ALA A 674 -10.03 -23.58 22.38
N HIS A 675 -11.02 -24.47 22.44
CA HIS A 675 -12.02 -24.53 23.50
C HIS A 675 -12.42 -25.99 23.76
N VAL A 676 -12.88 -26.31 24.98
CA VAL A 676 -13.24 -27.69 25.38
C VAL A 676 -14.27 -28.36 24.47
N ASN A 677 -15.18 -27.58 23.90
CA ASN A 677 -16.19 -28.05 22.94
C ASN A 677 -15.99 -27.47 21.53
N ALA A 678 -14.75 -27.10 21.14
CA ALA A 678 -14.50 -26.46 19.84
C ALA A 678 -14.77 -27.38 18.64
N LEU A 679 -14.71 -28.71 18.84
CA LEU A 679 -14.98 -29.70 17.79
C LEU A 679 -16.45 -30.16 17.73
N GLY A 680 -17.35 -29.45 18.41
CA GLY A 680 -18.76 -29.76 18.48
C GLY A 680 -19.11 -31.00 19.32
N ALA A 681 -20.39 -31.39 19.27
CA ALA A 681 -20.95 -32.47 20.07
C ALA A 681 -21.28 -33.74 19.26
N GLY A 682 -20.82 -33.81 18.00
CA GLY A 682 -21.19 -34.86 17.05
C GLY A 682 -19.99 -35.50 16.36
N THR A 683 -20.02 -35.56 15.02
CA THR A 683 -19.03 -36.28 14.20
C THR A 683 -17.92 -35.34 13.69
N VAL A 684 -16.69 -35.83 13.62
CA VAL A 684 -15.54 -35.09 13.07
C VAL A 684 -14.87 -35.95 11.99
N SER A 685 -14.68 -35.40 10.80
CA SER A 685 -13.92 -36.06 9.73
C SER A 685 -12.71 -35.22 9.33
N ILE A 686 -11.56 -35.86 9.15
CA ILE A 686 -10.30 -35.22 8.74
C ILE A 686 -9.86 -35.87 7.43
N ALA A 687 -9.97 -35.15 6.31
CA ALA A 687 -9.51 -35.64 5.01
C ALA A 687 -7.98 -35.67 4.94
N ALA A 688 -7.42 -36.30 3.89
CA ALA A 688 -5.97 -36.51 3.73
C ALA A 688 -5.11 -35.23 3.83
N GLU A 689 -5.61 -34.11 3.30
CA GLU A 689 -4.95 -32.79 3.34
C GLU A 689 -5.38 -31.92 4.53
N GLY A 690 -6.29 -32.43 5.37
CA GLY A 690 -6.80 -31.77 6.55
C GLY A 690 -5.95 -32.00 7.79
N THR A 691 -5.89 -30.98 8.66
CA THR A 691 -5.28 -31.07 9.99
C THR A 691 -6.21 -30.53 11.05
N VAL A 692 -6.47 -31.30 12.11
CA VAL A 692 -7.08 -30.79 13.35
C VAL A 692 -5.98 -30.63 14.39
N ALA A 693 -5.84 -29.46 14.99
CA ALA A 693 -4.85 -29.17 16.02
C ALA A 693 -5.52 -28.76 17.33
N LEU A 694 -5.09 -29.29 18.46
CA LEU A 694 -5.63 -28.96 19.77
C LEU A 694 -4.71 -27.98 20.50
N SER A 695 -5.27 -26.85 20.94
CA SER A 695 -4.56 -25.92 21.85
C SER A 695 -5.05 -26.01 23.30
N GLN A 696 -6.13 -26.75 23.55
CA GLN A 696 -6.67 -27.10 24.87
C GLN A 696 -7.20 -28.54 24.86
N ASP A 697 -7.53 -29.07 26.03
CA ASP A 697 -8.24 -30.35 26.14
C ASP A 697 -9.64 -30.22 25.51
N VAL A 698 -10.04 -31.18 24.67
CA VAL A 698 -11.31 -31.19 23.93
C VAL A 698 -12.13 -32.44 24.28
N THR A 699 -13.42 -32.28 24.46
CA THR A 699 -14.39 -33.35 24.76
C THR A 699 -15.65 -33.20 23.89
N GLY A 700 -16.60 -34.13 24.01
CA GLY A 700 -17.91 -34.06 23.34
C GLY A 700 -17.98 -34.69 21.94
N VAL A 701 -16.85 -35.06 21.34
CA VAL A 701 -16.81 -35.71 20.01
C VAL A 701 -17.36 -37.13 20.10
N THR A 702 -18.43 -37.44 19.36
CA THR A 702 -19.06 -38.77 19.38
C THR A 702 -18.36 -39.76 18.45
N GLU A 703 -17.91 -39.31 17.29
CA GLU A 703 -17.21 -40.12 16.30
C GLU A 703 -16.14 -39.28 15.59
N LEU A 704 -14.95 -39.83 15.40
CA LEU A 704 -13.88 -39.19 14.63
C LEU A 704 -13.33 -40.14 13.57
N THR A 705 -13.42 -39.74 12.30
CA THR A 705 -12.77 -40.43 11.17
C THR A 705 -11.55 -39.64 10.72
N ASN A 706 -10.38 -40.29 10.64
CA ASN A 706 -9.12 -39.63 10.31
C ASN A 706 -8.46 -40.27 9.07
N ALA A 707 -8.30 -39.50 8.01
CA ALA A 707 -7.43 -39.77 6.86
C ALA A 707 -6.21 -38.83 6.81
N GLY A 708 -6.27 -37.68 7.49
CA GLY A 708 -5.23 -36.66 7.53
C GLY A 708 -4.41 -36.65 8.83
N THR A 709 -4.23 -35.47 9.42
CA THR A 709 -3.44 -35.31 10.66
C THR A 709 -4.26 -34.78 11.83
N LEU A 710 -4.27 -35.51 12.94
CA LEU A 710 -4.73 -35.02 14.24
C LEU A 710 -3.51 -34.65 15.11
N ASN A 711 -3.34 -33.38 15.44
CA ASN A 711 -2.25 -32.87 16.26
C ASN A 711 -2.74 -32.55 17.67
N LEU A 712 -2.50 -33.47 18.61
CA LEU A 712 -2.87 -33.33 20.02
C LEU A 712 -1.97 -32.35 20.77
N GLY A 713 -0.72 -32.17 20.32
CA GLY A 713 0.29 -31.46 21.11
C GLY A 713 0.43 -32.09 22.50
N MET A 714 0.18 -31.29 23.54
CA MET A 714 0.17 -31.72 24.95
C MET A 714 -1.24 -32.00 25.49
N ASN A 715 -2.27 -31.82 24.66
CA ASN A 715 -3.67 -31.79 25.09
C ASN A 715 -4.38 -33.13 24.89
N LYS A 716 -5.47 -33.30 25.62
CA LYS A 716 -6.33 -34.47 25.60
C LYS A 716 -7.49 -34.31 24.62
N LEU A 717 -7.83 -35.38 23.92
CA LEU A 717 -9.07 -35.49 23.14
C LEU A 717 -9.93 -36.64 23.70
N GLU A 718 -11.17 -36.38 24.08
CA GLU A 718 -12.15 -37.42 24.40
C GLU A 718 -13.07 -37.68 23.20
N VAL A 719 -13.12 -38.93 22.72
CA VAL A 719 -13.98 -39.38 21.63
C VAL A 719 -14.83 -40.59 22.03
N GLY A 720 -16.02 -40.71 21.44
CA GLY A 720 -16.83 -41.93 21.49
C GLY A 720 -16.16 -43.05 20.69
N THR A 721 -16.20 -42.88 19.36
CA THR A 721 -15.63 -43.81 18.39
C THR A 721 -14.49 -43.15 17.60
N TYR A 722 -13.42 -43.89 17.29
CA TYR A 722 -12.34 -43.45 16.38
C TYR A 722 -12.20 -44.44 15.22
N ALA A 723 -12.15 -43.94 13.99
CA ALA A 723 -11.88 -44.73 12.79
C ALA A 723 -10.70 -44.12 12.01
N SER A 724 -9.87 -44.98 11.42
CA SER A 724 -8.71 -44.56 10.62
C SER A 724 -8.79 -45.02 9.17
N GLU A 725 -8.36 -44.12 8.28
CA GLU A 725 -8.13 -44.40 6.87
C GLU A 725 -6.63 -44.43 6.54
N THR A 726 -6.29 -44.86 5.34
CA THR A 726 -4.90 -44.94 4.89
C THR A 726 -4.27 -43.55 4.86
N GLY A 727 -3.19 -43.34 5.60
CA GLY A 727 -2.48 -42.06 5.66
C GLY A 727 -2.69 -41.29 6.97
N ALA A 728 -3.64 -41.75 7.81
CA ALA A 728 -3.95 -41.17 9.11
C ALA A 728 -2.71 -40.99 9.99
N LYS A 729 -2.54 -39.80 10.56
CA LYS A 729 -1.48 -39.46 11.50
C LYS A 729 -2.05 -38.87 12.77
N ILE A 730 -1.47 -39.24 13.91
CA ILE A 730 -1.68 -38.55 15.18
C ILE A 730 -0.32 -38.03 15.65
N LYS A 731 -0.21 -36.72 15.85
CA LYS A 731 0.98 -36.08 16.43
C LYS A 731 0.73 -35.78 17.90
N SER A 732 1.63 -36.23 18.76
CA SER A 732 1.63 -35.96 20.19
C SER A 732 2.99 -35.43 20.63
N ARG A 733 3.00 -34.70 21.75
CA ARG A 733 4.19 -34.21 22.42
C ARG A 733 4.17 -34.65 23.87
N ILE A 734 5.34 -35.00 24.40
CA ILE A 734 5.56 -35.28 25.82
C ILE A 734 6.58 -34.32 26.42
N GLU A 735 6.33 -33.93 27.67
CA GLU A 735 7.14 -32.98 28.44
C GLU A 735 6.96 -33.23 29.94
N LYS A 736 7.95 -32.86 30.77
CA LYS A 736 7.76 -32.80 32.22
C LYS A 736 7.18 -31.44 32.61
N VAL A 737 5.98 -31.44 33.18
CA VAL A 737 5.35 -30.25 33.76
C VAL A 737 5.32 -30.46 35.27
N ASP A 738 5.94 -29.56 36.03
CA ASP A 738 6.12 -29.68 37.49
C ASP A 738 6.78 -30.99 37.95
N GLY A 739 7.62 -31.57 37.09
CA GLY A 739 8.33 -32.84 37.35
C GLY A 739 7.55 -34.10 36.99
N GLU A 740 6.28 -33.99 36.61
CA GLU A 740 5.45 -35.10 36.16
C GLU A 740 5.39 -35.17 34.64
N LEU A 741 5.40 -36.40 34.10
CA LEU A 741 5.29 -36.63 32.66
C LEU A 741 3.86 -36.31 32.19
N ARG A 742 3.73 -35.35 31.29
CA ARG A 742 2.47 -35.04 30.60
C ARG A 742 2.67 -35.22 29.09
N GLY A 743 1.57 -35.47 28.39
CA GLY A 743 1.57 -35.47 26.94
C GLY A 743 0.19 -35.65 26.34
N GLY A 744 0.07 -35.29 25.06
CA GLY A 744 -1.21 -35.34 24.36
C GLY A 744 -1.70 -36.77 24.18
N ASN A 745 -2.95 -37.02 24.56
CA ASN A 745 -3.56 -38.35 24.50
C ASN A 745 -4.99 -38.27 23.93
N ILE A 746 -5.43 -39.36 23.30
CA ILE A 746 -6.79 -39.56 22.84
C ILE A 746 -7.43 -40.65 23.70
N ARG A 747 -8.57 -40.33 24.31
CA ARG A 747 -9.36 -41.23 25.16
C ARG A 747 -10.61 -41.67 24.41
N VAL A 748 -10.78 -42.98 24.27
CA VAL A 748 -11.88 -43.60 23.52
C VAL A 748 -12.85 -44.28 24.48
N SER A 749 -14.14 -43.94 24.39
CA SER A 749 -15.17 -44.45 25.32
C SER A 749 -16.04 -45.58 24.77
N LYS A 750 -16.04 -45.85 23.45
CA LYS A 750 -16.78 -46.95 22.81
C LYS A 750 -15.88 -47.90 22.02
N GLU A 751 -15.40 -47.47 20.84
CA GLU A 751 -14.61 -48.29 19.92
C GLU A 751 -13.53 -47.44 19.22
N GLY A 752 -12.30 -47.94 19.09
CA GLY A 752 -11.21 -47.18 18.48
C GLY A 752 -10.37 -48.02 17.54
N ASN A 753 -10.46 -47.76 16.24
CA ASN A 753 -9.65 -48.42 15.21
C ASN A 753 -8.48 -47.53 14.74
N PHE A 754 -7.29 -47.79 15.27
CA PHE A 754 -6.05 -47.09 14.91
C PHE A 754 -5.16 -47.87 13.92
N GLU A 755 -5.63 -48.98 13.33
CA GLU A 755 -4.80 -49.88 12.49
C GLU A 755 -4.08 -49.17 11.34
N LYS A 756 -4.69 -48.12 10.78
CA LYS A 756 -4.11 -47.34 9.68
C LYS A 756 -3.46 -46.03 10.13
N THR A 757 -3.36 -45.80 11.44
CA THR A 757 -2.82 -44.57 12.04
C THR A 757 -1.34 -44.70 12.40
N GLU A 758 -0.54 -43.72 11.98
CA GLU A 758 0.81 -43.52 12.50
C GLU A 758 0.78 -42.53 13.68
N LEU A 759 1.13 -43.03 14.86
CA LEU A 759 1.19 -42.28 16.11
C LEU A 759 2.63 -41.75 16.30
N LEU A 760 2.82 -40.46 16.03
CA LEU A 760 4.10 -39.77 16.07
C LEU A 760 4.24 -38.99 17.38
N VAL A 761 5.13 -39.43 18.27
CA VAL A 761 5.37 -38.76 19.56
C VAL A 761 6.72 -38.06 19.54
N SER A 762 6.68 -36.75 19.79
CA SER A 762 7.87 -35.93 19.98
C SER A 762 8.15 -35.72 21.48
N ALA A 763 9.41 -35.73 21.88
CA ALA A 763 9.79 -35.59 23.29
C ALA A 763 10.55 -34.29 23.57
N ALA A 764 10.17 -33.58 24.63
CA ALA A 764 10.91 -32.42 25.15
C ALA A 764 12.30 -32.82 25.65
N ASN A 765 13.29 -31.93 25.54
CA ASN A 765 14.72 -32.25 25.68
C ASN A 765 15.13 -32.91 27.00
N ASP A 766 14.38 -32.67 28.07
CA ASP A 766 14.56 -33.18 29.43
C ASP A 766 13.98 -34.58 29.66
N ILE A 767 13.24 -35.11 28.68
CA ILE A 767 12.75 -36.49 28.67
C ILE A 767 13.89 -37.46 28.38
N GLU A 768 14.06 -38.43 29.25
CA GLU A 768 14.97 -39.57 29.09
C GLU A 768 14.20 -40.82 28.64
N ILE A 769 14.90 -41.80 28.05
CA ILE A 769 14.27 -43.03 27.56
C ILE A 769 13.55 -43.78 28.70
N GLN A 770 14.04 -43.67 29.93
CA GLN A 770 13.43 -44.31 31.10
C GLN A 770 12.14 -43.64 31.56
N ASP A 771 11.95 -42.35 31.26
CA ASP A 771 10.72 -41.63 31.64
C ASP A 771 9.51 -42.16 30.87
N ILE A 772 9.71 -42.63 29.63
CA ILE A 772 8.63 -43.05 28.73
C ILE A 772 8.35 -44.56 28.76
N VAL A 773 9.30 -45.37 29.24
CA VAL A 773 9.14 -46.83 29.29
C VAL A 773 8.05 -47.18 30.32
N GLY A 774 6.94 -47.73 29.84
CA GLY A 774 5.79 -48.14 30.66
C GLY A 774 4.88 -47.02 31.19
N ASN A 775 5.25 -45.75 30.99
CA ASN A 775 4.63 -44.62 31.69
C ASN A 775 3.80 -43.67 30.81
N PHE A 776 3.91 -43.74 29.48
CA PHE A 776 3.14 -42.88 28.57
C PHE A 776 2.44 -43.68 27.48
N GLU A 777 1.20 -43.30 27.21
CA GLU A 777 0.35 -43.91 26.21
C GLU A 777 -0.45 -42.82 25.47
N VAL A 778 -0.39 -42.83 24.13
CA VAL A 778 -1.12 -41.85 23.31
C VAL A 778 -2.60 -42.20 23.24
N VAL A 779 -2.96 -43.49 23.26
CA VAL A 779 -4.34 -43.96 23.14
C VAL A 779 -4.77 -44.58 24.47
N GLN A 780 -5.91 -44.15 25.01
CA GLN A 780 -6.46 -44.65 26.28
C GLN A 780 -7.89 -45.17 26.07
N ALA A 781 -8.17 -46.40 26.46
CA ALA A 781 -9.53 -46.96 26.47
C ALA A 781 -10.24 -46.68 27.79
N GLU A 782 -11.50 -46.25 27.76
CA GLU A 782 -12.34 -46.10 28.94
C GLU A 782 -13.23 -47.34 29.15
N GLY A 783 -13.20 -47.91 30.37
CA GLY A 783 -14.02 -49.06 30.72
C GLY A 783 -13.73 -50.30 29.85
N ASP A 784 -14.76 -50.83 29.21
CA ASP A 784 -14.70 -52.01 28.34
C ASP A 784 -14.54 -51.67 26.84
N ALA A 785 -14.20 -50.42 26.51
CA ALA A 785 -14.03 -49.96 25.12
C ALA A 785 -13.00 -50.81 24.35
N GLN A 786 -13.34 -51.18 23.11
CA GLN A 786 -12.48 -51.99 22.25
C GLN A 786 -11.55 -51.09 21.43
N VAL A 787 -10.24 -51.24 21.58
CA VAL A 787 -9.25 -50.44 20.84
C VAL A 787 -8.30 -51.35 20.07
N THR A 788 -8.27 -51.20 18.75
CA THR A 788 -7.23 -51.79 17.87
C THR A 788 -6.17 -50.73 17.56
N GLY A 789 -4.91 -51.14 17.42
CA GLY A 789 -3.76 -50.25 17.54
C GLY A 789 -3.03 -49.95 16.24
N GLY A 790 -2.42 -48.77 16.19
CA GLY A 790 -1.60 -48.29 15.08
C GLY A 790 -0.10 -48.46 15.31
N LYS A 791 0.71 -47.88 14.42
CA LYS A 791 2.16 -47.88 14.54
C LYS A 791 2.59 -46.69 15.40
N VAL A 792 3.18 -46.94 16.58
CA VAL A 792 3.72 -45.88 17.45
C VAL A 792 5.19 -45.66 17.16
N THR A 793 5.56 -44.40 16.93
CA THR A 793 6.96 -43.99 16.74
C THR A 793 7.28 -42.84 17.69
N VAL A 794 8.31 -43.04 18.53
CA VAL A 794 8.82 -42.02 19.47
C VAL A 794 10.29 -41.79 19.16
N GLY A 795 10.59 -40.69 18.48
CA GLY A 795 11.92 -40.47 17.91
C GLY A 795 12.31 -41.58 16.93
N SER A 796 13.35 -42.36 17.28
CA SER A 796 13.84 -43.52 16.51
C SER A 796 13.27 -44.85 17.03
N ILE A 797 12.45 -44.84 18.07
CA ILE A 797 11.86 -46.03 18.67
C ILE A 797 10.57 -46.36 17.90
N SER A 798 10.44 -47.60 17.42
CA SER A 798 9.20 -48.06 16.78
C SER A 798 8.58 -49.20 17.58
N VAL A 799 7.26 -49.12 17.77
CA VAL A 799 6.43 -50.20 18.31
C VAL A 799 5.71 -50.85 17.12
N ASP A 800 6.08 -52.10 16.80
CA ASP A 800 5.37 -52.88 15.80
C ASP A 800 4.13 -53.50 16.45
N SER A 801 2.94 -53.06 16.04
CA SER A 801 1.64 -53.55 16.47
C SER A 801 1.33 -54.91 15.83
N LYS A 802 1.97 -55.98 16.31
CA LYS A 802 1.50 -57.34 16.01
C LYS A 802 0.52 -57.80 17.09
N PRO A 803 -0.64 -58.38 16.72
CA PRO A 803 -1.55 -58.97 17.69
C PRO A 803 -0.88 -60.15 18.40
N ILE A 804 -0.98 -60.19 19.73
CA ILE A 804 -0.58 -61.37 20.53
C ILE A 804 -1.70 -62.40 20.38
N THR A 805 -1.42 -63.51 19.70
CA THR A 805 -2.43 -64.50 19.25
C THR A 805 -2.87 -65.52 20.32
N GLU A 806 -2.94 -65.18 21.61
CA GLU A 806 -3.32 -66.15 22.66
C GLU A 806 -4.42 -65.72 23.64
N ASP A 807 -5.07 -64.56 23.48
CA ASP A 807 -6.18 -64.12 24.37
C ASP A 807 -7.45 -63.74 23.56
N PRO A 808 -8.69 -64.00 24.06
CA PRO A 808 -9.92 -63.66 23.33
C PRO A 808 -10.22 -62.16 23.25
N LYS A 809 -9.39 -61.30 23.87
CA LYS A 809 -9.46 -59.85 23.78
C LYS A 809 -8.15 -59.34 23.16
N PRO A 810 -8.15 -58.76 21.95
CA PRO A 810 -6.93 -58.22 21.35
C PRO A 810 -6.49 -56.97 22.12
N VAL A 811 -5.52 -57.12 23.02
CA VAL A 811 -4.84 -55.99 23.69
C VAL A 811 -3.65 -55.59 22.82
N ILE A 812 -3.65 -54.38 22.27
CA ILE A 812 -2.49 -53.83 21.56
C ILE A 812 -1.71 -52.94 22.51
N ASP A 813 -0.48 -53.35 22.82
CA ASP A 813 0.43 -52.61 23.70
C ASP A 813 0.98 -51.40 22.94
N THR A 814 0.42 -50.22 23.17
CA THR A 814 0.94 -48.96 22.60
C THR A 814 2.04 -48.34 23.48
N LYS A 815 2.43 -49.01 24.57
CA LYS A 815 3.48 -48.56 25.47
C LYS A 815 4.85 -48.91 24.93
N ILE A 816 5.80 -48.04 25.25
CA ILE A 816 7.22 -48.34 25.04
C ILE A 816 7.66 -49.26 26.19
N THR A 817 8.23 -50.39 25.82
CA THR A 817 8.79 -51.41 26.72
C THR A 817 10.27 -51.57 26.44
N GLU A 818 10.99 -52.23 27.36
CA GLU A 818 12.41 -52.55 27.18
C GLU A 818 12.69 -53.42 25.94
N LYS A 819 11.68 -54.15 25.43
CA LYS A 819 11.83 -55.05 24.27
C LYS A 819 11.72 -54.32 22.92
N ASN A 820 11.21 -53.09 22.90
CA ASN A 820 11.02 -52.36 21.65
C ASN A 820 12.35 -52.06 20.98
N ILE A 821 12.35 -52.04 19.65
CA ILE A 821 13.54 -51.88 18.82
C ILE A 821 13.71 -50.40 18.46
N VAL A 822 14.96 -49.93 18.53
CA VAL A 822 15.35 -48.61 18.05
C VAL A 822 15.88 -48.72 16.62
N LYS A 823 15.18 -48.08 15.68
CA LYS A 823 15.54 -47.95 14.27
C LYS A 823 16.21 -46.61 14.06
N PHE A 824 17.53 -46.58 14.22
CA PHE A 824 18.35 -45.39 14.03
C PHE A 824 18.49 -44.99 12.55
N VAL A 825 18.28 -45.92 11.62
CA VAL A 825 18.42 -45.69 10.18
C VAL A 825 17.05 -45.61 9.49
N ALA A 826 16.70 -44.42 8.98
CA ALA A 826 15.55 -44.22 8.09
C ALA A 826 15.91 -44.54 6.62
N ALA A 827 14.93 -44.93 5.80
CA ALA A 827 15.15 -45.27 4.40
C ALA A 827 15.55 -44.05 3.53
N ASP A 828 15.12 -42.85 3.92
CA ASP A 828 15.22 -41.59 3.19
C ASP A 828 15.97 -40.49 3.98
N GLY A 829 16.69 -40.85 5.05
CA GLY A 829 17.28 -39.89 6.01
C GLY A 829 18.47 -39.06 5.52
N GLY A 830 18.82 -39.09 4.23
CA GLY A 830 19.87 -38.23 3.65
C GLY A 830 21.25 -38.34 4.32
N TYR A 831 21.60 -39.51 4.86
CA TYR A 831 22.81 -39.71 5.66
C TYR A 831 24.10 -39.61 4.83
N THR A 832 25.18 -39.11 5.45
CA THR A 832 26.54 -39.35 4.93
C THR A 832 26.95 -40.80 5.14
N ALA A 833 27.93 -41.29 4.37
CA ALA A 833 28.43 -42.67 4.52
C ALA A 833 28.95 -42.97 5.95
N ASN A 834 29.51 -41.97 6.63
CA ASN A 834 30.00 -42.10 8.00
C ASN A 834 28.86 -42.11 9.03
N GLU A 835 27.84 -41.24 8.85
CA GLU A 835 26.61 -41.25 9.67
C GLU A 835 25.89 -42.59 9.56
N GLN A 836 25.67 -43.06 8.33
CA GLN A 836 25.01 -44.32 8.09
C GLN A 836 25.80 -45.49 8.70
N ALA A 837 27.14 -45.48 8.61
CA ALA A 837 27.97 -46.53 9.19
C ALA A 837 27.84 -46.61 10.72
N VAL A 838 27.86 -45.47 11.43
CA VAL A 838 27.70 -45.48 12.90
C VAL A 838 26.27 -45.84 13.31
N LEU A 839 25.24 -45.29 12.64
CA LEU A 839 23.85 -45.58 12.94
C LEU A 839 23.51 -47.06 12.68
N ALA A 840 23.93 -47.61 11.54
CA ALA A 840 23.74 -49.03 11.20
C ALA A 840 24.44 -50.00 12.17
N SER A 841 25.48 -49.55 12.90
CA SER A 841 26.17 -50.37 13.90
C SER A 841 25.35 -50.63 15.16
N VAL A 842 24.37 -49.78 15.43
CA VAL A 842 23.46 -49.84 16.59
C VAL A 842 21.99 -49.86 16.17
N ASP A 843 21.72 -49.97 14.86
CA ASP A 843 20.36 -50.13 14.35
C ASP A 843 19.82 -51.50 14.79
N GLY A 844 18.61 -51.53 15.32
CA GLY A 844 18.01 -52.76 15.82
C GLY A 844 18.26 -53.06 17.31
N VAL A 845 18.98 -52.22 18.04
CA VAL A 845 19.16 -52.38 19.50
C VAL A 845 17.84 -52.21 20.24
N THR A 846 17.71 -52.83 21.41
CA THR A 846 16.49 -52.70 22.22
C THR A 846 16.53 -51.46 23.09
N VAL A 847 15.36 -50.91 23.43
CA VAL A 847 15.23 -49.81 24.42
C VAL A 847 15.88 -50.20 25.74
N GLY A 848 15.74 -51.45 26.18
CA GLY A 848 16.38 -52.00 27.38
C GLY A 848 17.91 -52.01 27.32
N ASP A 849 18.49 -52.30 26.16
CA ASP A 849 19.96 -52.23 25.98
C ASP A 849 20.48 -50.79 26.15
N LEU A 850 19.70 -49.79 25.72
CA LEU A 850 20.06 -48.38 25.83
C LEU A 850 19.77 -47.78 27.22
N SER A 851 18.63 -48.15 27.84
CA SER A 851 18.23 -47.64 29.17
C SER A 851 19.14 -48.17 30.28
N SER A 852 19.56 -49.44 30.19
CA SER A 852 20.49 -50.06 31.14
C SER A 852 21.96 -49.64 30.95
N GLY A 853 22.29 -48.96 29.84
CA GLY A 853 23.68 -48.63 29.48
C GLY A 853 24.51 -49.84 29.02
N LYS A 854 23.86 -50.97 28.67
CA LYS A 854 24.51 -52.17 28.13
C LYS A 854 25.12 -51.89 26.75
N ILE A 855 24.45 -51.10 25.91
CA ILE A 855 24.97 -50.62 24.62
C ILE A 855 25.03 -49.09 24.63
N GLY A 856 26.23 -48.54 24.46
CA GLY A 856 26.49 -47.10 24.50
C GLY A 856 26.25 -46.47 25.87
N GLY A 857 26.29 -45.13 25.91
CA GLY A 857 26.01 -44.32 27.09
C GLY A 857 24.81 -43.40 26.89
N LYS A 858 24.61 -42.48 27.83
CA LYS A 858 23.47 -41.53 27.86
C LYS A 858 23.29 -40.74 26.56
N VAL A 859 24.36 -40.46 25.82
CA VAL A 859 24.28 -39.73 24.54
C VAL A 859 23.62 -40.58 23.46
N LEU A 860 23.91 -41.88 23.39
CA LEU A 860 23.24 -42.77 22.45
C LEU A 860 21.76 -42.97 22.83
N SER A 861 21.47 -43.12 24.12
CA SER A 861 20.10 -43.25 24.63
C SER A 861 19.27 -41.99 24.37
N ALA A 862 19.85 -40.79 24.52
CA ALA A 862 19.17 -39.54 24.17
C ALA A 862 18.97 -39.39 22.65
N MET A 863 19.92 -39.86 21.82
CA MET A 863 19.78 -39.84 20.36
C MET A 863 18.63 -40.73 19.87
N ALA A 864 18.28 -41.80 20.60
CA ALA A 864 17.13 -42.65 20.27
C ALA A 864 15.78 -41.91 20.34
N LEU A 865 15.71 -40.79 21.08
CA LEU A 865 14.53 -39.93 21.17
C LEU A 865 14.49 -38.84 20.10
N GLN A 866 15.50 -38.78 19.23
CA GLN A 866 15.47 -37.94 18.03
C GLN A 866 14.88 -38.75 16.87
N THR A 867 14.10 -38.08 16.03
CA THR A 867 13.48 -38.71 14.85
C THR A 867 14.54 -39.25 13.90
N ALA A 868 14.38 -40.51 13.46
CA ALA A 868 15.31 -41.11 12.52
C ALA A 868 15.39 -40.29 11.22
N GLY A 869 16.61 -39.94 10.80
CA GLY A 869 16.87 -39.16 9.60
C GLY A 869 16.84 -37.65 9.80
N SER A 870 16.45 -37.16 10.98
CA SER A 870 16.44 -35.72 11.26
C SER A 870 17.85 -35.13 11.29
N ASP A 871 17.96 -33.84 11.01
CA ASP A 871 19.22 -33.09 11.05
C ASP A 871 19.91 -33.20 12.43
N GLU A 872 19.12 -33.20 13.50
CA GLU A 872 19.59 -33.34 14.87
C GLU A 872 20.20 -34.72 15.10
N GLN A 873 19.55 -35.79 14.64
CA GLN A 873 20.06 -37.16 14.76
C GLN A 873 21.34 -37.32 13.95
N ARG A 874 21.37 -36.83 12.70
CA ARG A 874 22.57 -36.87 11.85
C ARG A 874 23.75 -36.16 12.51
N LYS A 875 23.53 -34.98 13.09
CA LYS A 875 24.57 -34.25 13.82
C LYS A 875 25.09 -35.04 15.02
N SER A 876 24.21 -35.64 15.82
CA SER A 876 24.59 -36.49 16.96
C SER A 876 25.36 -37.73 16.52
N ALA A 877 24.94 -38.38 15.44
CA ALA A 877 25.64 -39.52 14.83
C ALA A 877 27.06 -39.15 14.41
N ARG A 878 27.25 -38.02 13.73
CA ARG A 878 28.58 -37.53 13.34
C ARG A 878 29.49 -37.32 14.53
N MET A 879 28.97 -36.74 15.62
CA MET A 879 29.74 -36.56 16.86
C MET A 879 30.16 -37.92 17.44
N LEU A 880 29.25 -38.91 17.51
CA LEU A 880 29.52 -40.24 18.05
C LEU A 880 30.48 -41.07 17.20
N SER A 881 30.48 -40.88 15.88
CA SER A 881 31.22 -41.68 14.89
C SER A 881 32.75 -41.74 15.07
N GLY A 882 33.34 -40.83 15.84
CA GLY A 882 34.80 -40.74 15.95
C GLY A 882 35.48 -40.24 14.67
N GLU A 883 34.75 -39.61 13.75
CA GLU A 883 35.28 -38.94 12.56
C GLU A 883 36.48 -38.06 12.88
N SER A 884 36.48 -37.37 14.02
CA SER A 884 37.59 -36.49 14.45
C SER A 884 38.91 -37.21 14.71
N LEU A 885 38.91 -38.54 14.85
CA LEU A 885 40.08 -39.36 15.17
C LEU A 885 40.75 -39.94 13.90
N VAL A 886 40.08 -39.86 12.75
CA VAL A 886 40.53 -40.53 11.51
C VAL A 886 41.89 -40.01 11.02
N ASN A 887 42.24 -38.76 11.36
CA ASN A 887 43.46 -38.11 10.90
C ASN A 887 44.70 -38.37 11.77
N ASN A 888 44.59 -39.12 12.88
CA ASN A 888 45.70 -39.29 13.84
C ASN A 888 46.96 -39.89 13.21
N ALA A 889 46.81 -40.96 12.40
CA ALA A 889 47.95 -41.59 11.74
C ALA A 889 48.59 -40.70 10.65
N VAL A 890 47.77 -39.90 9.96
CA VAL A 890 48.25 -38.92 8.98
C VAL A 890 49.04 -37.80 9.66
N ALA A 891 48.56 -37.28 10.79
CA ALA A 891 49.27 -36.28 11.59
C ALA A 891 50.60 -36.82 12.16
N ALA A 892 50.62 -38.08 12.62
CA ALA A 892 51.85 -38.76 13.05
C ALA A 892 52.84 -38.96 11.90
N GLN A 893 52.37 -39.40 10.72
CA GLN A 893 53.19 -39.51 9.52
C GLN A 893 53.79 -38.16 9.09
N ALA A 894 53.00 -37.07 9.21
CA ALA A 894 53.45 -35.72 8.86
C ALA A 894 54.64 -35.28 9.73
N ALA A 895 54.59 -35.51 11.05
CA ALA A 895 55.71 -35.21 11.95
C ALA A 895 57.00 -35.95 11.55
N ALA A 896 56.89 -37.25 11.26
CA ALA A 896 58.03 -38.05 10.79
C ALA A 896 58.57 -37.56 9.43
N THR A 897 57.67 -37.16 8.52
CA THR A 897 58.05 -36.62 7.20
C THR A 897 58.76 -35.27 7.33
N THR A 898 58.35 -34.40 8.27
CA THR A 898 59.06 -33.14 8.53
C THR A 898 60.48 -33.38 9.07
N PHE A 899 60.66 -34.37 9.97
CA PHE A 899 61.99 -34.77 10.42
C PHE A 899 62.89 -35.24 9.27
N GLN A 900 62.36 -36.04 8.33
CA GLN A 900 63.07 -36.44 7.12
C GLN A 900 63.45 -35.27 6.22
N ARG A 901 62.54 -34.30 6.03
CA ARG A 901 62.83 -33.07 5.27
C ARG A 901 63.92 -32.23 5.92
N GLY A 902 64.05 -32.25 7.25
CA GLY A 902 65.17 -31.64 7.96
C GLY A 902 66.51 -32.26 7.55
N MET A 903 66.60 -33.60 7.53
CA MET A 903 67.78 -34.32 7.03
C MET A 903 68.04 -34.04 5.54
N GLN A 904 67.00 -34.09 4.69
CA GLN A 904 67.13 -33.79 3.27
C GLN A 904 67.62 -32.35 3.03
N THR A 905 67.13 -31.39 3.81
CA THR A 905 67.57 -29.98 3.75
C THR A 905 69.05 -29.85 4.11
N ARG A 906 69.52 -30.57 5.12
CA ARG A 906 70.95 -30.60 5.49
C ARG A 906 71.82 -31.13 4.34
N MET A 907 71.31 -32.04 3.52
CA MET A 907 72.06 -32.73 2.45
C MET A 907 71.96 -32.07 1.08
N ILE A 908 71.22 -30.98 0.96
CA ILE A 908 71.14 -30.19 -0.27
C ILE A 908 72.57 -29.96 -0.78
N ALA A 909 72.79 -30.22 -2.08
CA ALA A 909 74.05 -29.97 -2.76
C ALA A 909 75.29 -30.71 -2.21
N GLY A 910 75.17 -31.98 -1.79
CA GLY A 910 76.34 -32.70 -1.25
C GLY A 910 76.74 -32.24 0.16
N GLY A 911 75.80 -31.57 0.87
CA GLY A 911 76.02 -30.93 2.16
C GLY A 911 76.83 -29.63 2.13
N ALA A 912 77.06 -29.05 0.95
CA ALA A 912 77.67 -27.75 0.74
C ALA A 912 76.62 -26.75 0.23
N MET A 913 76.33 -25.69 0.98
CA MET A 913 75.32 -24.68 0.57
C MET A 913 75.77 -23.80 -0.60
N PHE A 914 77.08 -23.71 -0.85
CA PHE A 914 77.73 -22.84 -1.85
C PHE A 914 78.70 -23.66 -2.72
N ASP A 915 78.89 -23.27 -3.99
CA ASP A 915 79.78 -23.95 -4.96
C ASP A 915 81.15 -23.28 -4.95
N ASP A 916 82.03 -23.73 -4.06
CA ASP A 916 83.39 -23.18 -3.94
C ASP A 916 84.32 -23.82 -4.99
N LYS A 917 84.15 -23.44 -6.27
CA LYS A 917 84.99 -23.90 -7.39
C LYS A 917 86.32 -23.15 -7.53
N THR A 918 86.63 -22.17 -6.67
CA THR A 918 87.91 -21.45 -6.71
C THR A 918 88.98 -22.11 -5.85
N THR A 919 89.97 -22.68 -6.54
CA THR A 919 91.31 -23.03 -6.09
C THR A 919 91.97 -21.99 -5.17
N ASN A 920 92.67 -22.51 -4.16
CA ASN A 920 93.70 -21.88 -3.31
C ASN A 920 93.26 -20.99 -2.13
N GLY A 921 93.09 -21.64 -0.96
CA GLY A 921 93.00 -20.98 0.33
C GLY A 921 93.03 -21.95 1.51
N ALA A 922 94.11 -22.72 1.61
CA ALA A 922 94.48 -23.65 2.68
C ALA A 922 93.81 -25.03 2.67
N LEU A 923 94.67 -26.05 2.73
CA LEU A 923 94.39 -27.39 3.23
C LEU A 923 93.60 -27.33 4.55
N ALA A 924 92.26 -27.33 4.47
CA ALA A 924 91.43 -27.74 5.60
C ALA A 924 91.30 -29.26 5.49
N ALA A 925 91.89 -29.96 6.45
CA ALA A 925 92.03 -31.41 6.50
C ALA A 925 90.78 -32.18 6.01
N ASP A 926 91.04 -33.27 5.28
CA ASP A 926 90.13 -34.23 4.66
C ASP A 926 89.10 -34.94 5.61
N ASN A 927 88.68 -34.38 6.76
CA ASN A 927 87.86 -35.09 7.78
C ASN A 927 87.02 -34.22 8.76
N GLY A 928 86.45 -33.08 8.36
CA GLY A 928 85.70 -32.18 9.26
C GLY A 928 84.35 -32.69 9.78
N ILE A 929 84.03 -32.40 11.05
CA ILE A 929 82.73 -32.65 11.71
C ILE A 929 81.90 -31.36 11.69
N ALA A 930 80.60 -31.47 11.39
CA ALA A 930 79.66 -30.36 11.48
C ALA A 930 78.45 -30.72 12.34
N GLY A 931 78.04 -29.77 13.19
CA GLY A 931 76.76 -29.83 13.90
C GLY A 931 75.72 -28.98 13.18
N TRP A 932 74.47 -29.41 13.17
CA TRP A 932 73.37 -28.61 12.62
C TRP A 932 72.09 -28.74 13.45
N ALA A 933 71.25 -27.74 13.34
CA ALA A 933 69.90 -27.73 13.89
C ALA A 933 68.93 -27.15 12.87
N SER A 934 67.70 -27.66 12.84
CA SER A 934 66.60 -27.17 12.01
C SER A 934 65.30 -27.18 12.78
N PHE A 935 64.52 -26.11 12.67
CA PHE A 935 63.19 -26.00 13.25
C PHE A 935 62.22 -25.55 12.17
N ASN A 936 61.12 -26.28 12.01
CA ASN A 936 60.14 -26.08 10.96
C ASN A 936 58.73 -26.06 11.59
N GLY A 937 57.98 -25.00 11.34
CA GLY A 937 56.58 -24.89 11.72
C GLY A 937 55.69 -24.88 10.48
N GLY A 938 54.48 -25.40 10.60
CA GLY A 938 53.55 -25.39 9.47
C GLY A 938 52.10 -25.61 9.85
N LYS A 939 51.23 -25.27 8.91
CA LYS A 939 49.80 -25.55 8.94
C LYS A 939 49.37 -26.23 7.65
N THR A 940 48.47 -27.19 7.76
CA THR A 940 47.90 -27.96 6.67
C THR A 940 46.39 -27.98 6.82
N SER A 941 45.65 -27.65 5.76
CA SER A 941 44.20 -27.78 5.72
C SER A 941 43.83 -28.88 4.74
N GLN A 942 43.09 -29.88 5.21
CA GLN A 942 42.61 -31.02 4.45
C GLN A 942 41.09 -30.93 4.30
N ARG A 943 40.60 -31.03 3.07
CA ARG A 943 39.19 -30.96 2.70
C ARG A 943 38.88 -31.99 1.62
N GLY A 944 37.68 -32.55 1.62
CA GLY A 944 37.28 -33.54 0.62
C GLY A 944 35.86 -34.02 0.85
N ASP A 945 35.60 -35.23 0.34
CA ASP A 945 34.35 -36.01 0.47
C ASP A 945 34.09 -36.57 1.88
N GLY A 946 35.04 -36.36 2.81
CA GLY A 946 34.93 -36.76 4.22
C GLY A 946 35.28 -35.63 5.18
N MET A 947 35.50 -35.98 6.45
CA MET A 947 35.82 -35.02 7.51
C MET A 947 37.02 -34.13 7.14
N SER A 948 36.83 -32.81 7.16
CA SER A 948 37.89 -31.83 6.98
C SER A 948 38.71 -31.61 8.26
N PHE A 949 40.01 -31.39 8.12
CA PHE A 949 40.94 -31.20 9.23
C PHE A 949 41.84 -29.98 9.02
N ASP A 950 42.20 -29.32 10.13
CA ASP A 950 43.37 -28.45 10.18
C ASP A 950 44.42 -29.09 11.07
N VAL A 951 45.62 -29.27 10.53
CA VAL A 951 46.79 -29.79 11.22
C VAL A 951 47.82 -28.68 11.34
N LYS A 952 48.34 -28.43 12.54
CA LYS A 952 49.43 -27.47 12.75
C LYS A 952 50.45 -28.06 13.71
N GLY A 953 51.71 -27.68 13.55
CA GLY A 953 52.75 -28.19 14.43
C GLY A 953 54.09 -27.50 14.25
N LEU A 954 54.98 -27.84 15.17
CA LEU A 954 56.38 -27.42 15.20
C LEU A 954 57.24 -28.66 15.37
N ASP A 955 58.19 -28.85 14.46
CA ASP A 955 59.14 -29.95 14.48
C ASP A 955 60.57 -29.41 14.48
N GLY A 956 61.43 -29.98 15.32
CA GLY A 956 62.85 -29.67 15.43
C GLY A 956 63.71 -30.90 15.17
N ALA A 957 64.88 -30.70 14.57
CA ALA A 957 65.89 -31.72 14.35
C ALA A 957 67.27 -31.15 14.69
N ILE A 958 68.10 -31.94 15.36
CA ILE A 958 69.50 -31.65 15.65
C ILE A 958 70.31 -32.83 15.16
N GLY A 959 71.42 -32.57 14.46
CA GLY A 959 72.25 -33.63 13.94
C GLY A 959 73.72 -33.28 13.88
N VAL A 960 74.51 -34.32 13.64
CA VAL A 960 75.95 -34.24 13.44
C VAL A 960 76.31 -35.08 12.22
N ASP A 961 77.17 -34.54 11.36
CA ASP A 961 77.74 -35.28 10.24
C ASP A 961 79.25 -35.11 10.16
N LYS A 962 79.88 -36.11 9.55
CA LYS A 962 81.30 -36.14 9.23
C LYS A 962 81.49 -36.32 7.74
N ARG A 963 82.34 -35.49 7.16
CA ARG A 963 82.84 -35.70 5.79
C ARG A 963 83.92 -36.78 5.85
N VAL A 964 83.69 -37.92 5.22
CA VAL A 964 84.59 -39.11 5.27
C VAL A 964 85.61 -39.12 4.13
N ASN A 965 85.35 -38.36 3.07
CA ASN A 965 86.28 -37.99 2.01
C ASN A 965 85.74 -36.73 1.30
N ARG A 966 86.47 -36.20 0.32
CA ARG A 966 86.09 -34.96 -0.40
C ARG A 966 84.66 -34.97 -0.94
N ASN A 967 84.15 -36.14 -1.30
CA ASN A 967 82.89 -36.32 -2.02
C ASN A 967 81.74 -36.82 -1.12
N THR A 968 82.01 -37.34 0.07
CA THR A 968 81.03 -38.10 0.87
C THR A 968 80.89 -37.57 2.29
N LEU A 969 79.64 -37.40 2.75
CA LEU A 969 79.31 -37.17 4.17
C LEU A 969 78.30 -38.21 4.67
N VAL A 970 78.41 -38.53 5.95
CA VAL A 970 77.44 -39.36 6.69
C VAL A 970 77.14 -38.70 8.03
N GLY A 971 75.90 -38.83 8.49
CA GLY A 971 75.47 -38.23 9.74
C GLY A 971 74.29 -38.93 10.39
N ALA A 972 74.02 -38.48 11.61
CA ALA A 972 72.91 -38.91 12.43
C ALA A 972 72.18 -37.70 13.00
N SER A 973 70.88 -37.84 13.26
CA SER A 973 70.07 -36.79 13.87
C SER A 973 69.04 -37.35 14.82
N VAL A 974 68.63 -36.51 15.77
CA VAL A 974 67.48 -36.70 16.64
C VAL A 974 66.50 -35.56 16.40
N GLY A 975 65.21 -35.83 16.57
CA GLY A 975 64.18 -34.82 16.36
C GLY A 975 63.01 -34.94 17.32
N PHE A 976 62.36 -33.82 17.57
CA PHE A 976 61.19 -33.69 18.43
C PHE A 976 60.12 -32.94 17.68
N GLY A 977 58.87 -33.39 17.75
CA GLY A 977 57.77 -32.77 17.04
C GLY A 977 56.47 -32.78 17.83
N ASN A 978 55.70 -31.71 17.73
CA ASN A 978 54.33 -31.65 18.22
C ASN A 978 53.41 -31.26 17.08
N GLN A 979 52.38 -32.08 16.83
CA GLN A 979 51.32 -31.82 15.86
C GLN A 979 49.96 -31.83 16.56
N GLU A 980 49.13 -30.85 16.24
CA GLU A 980 47.75 -30.76 16.68
C GLU A 980 46.84 -30.88 15.44
N SER A 981 45.93 -31.86 15.45
CA SER A 981 44.93 -32.08 14.41
C SER A 981 43.55 -31.77 14.96
N LYS A 982 42.82 -30.84 14.33
CA LYS A 982 41.45 -30.47 14.71
C LYS A 982 40.47 -30.79 13.58
N ALA A 983 39.36 -31.43 13.93
CA ALA A 983 38.26 -31.66 12.99
C ALA A 983 37.42 -30.38 12.83
N LYS A 984 37.09 -29.99 11.60
CA LYS A 984 36.29 -28.78 11.34
C LYS A 984 34.80 -29.00 11.62
N GLY A 985 34.20 -28.19 12.49
CA GLY A 985 32.76 -28.30 12.79
C GLY A 985 32.41 -29.44 13.75
N LEU A 986 33.41 -30.11 14.33
CA LEU A 986 33.24 -31.04 15.45
C LEU A 986 34.16 -30.59 16.59
N ALA A 987 33.70 -30.72 17.84
CA ALA A 987 34.50 -30.43 19.02
C ALA A 987 35.46 -31.60 19.31
N GLY A 988 36.49 -31.77 18.49
CA GLY A 988 37.46 -32.86 18.62
C GLY A 988 38.87 -32.45 18.18
N GLU A 989 39.85 -32.73 19.03
CA GLU A 989 41.28 -32.50 18.76
C GLU A 989 42.15 -33.70 19.15
N SER A 990 43.24 -33.86 18.40
CA SER A 990 44.28 -34.86 18.65
C SER A 990 45.63 -34.20 18.72
N LYS A 991 46.41 -34.50 19.77
CA LYS A 991 47.77 -34.02 19.96
C LYS A 991 48.74 -35.17 19.82
N VAL A 992 49.67 -35.04 18.89
CA VAL A 992 50.69 -36.03 18.56
C VAL A 992 52.06 -35.47 18.95
N ASN A 993 52.69 -36.09 19.93
CA ASN A 993 54.08 -35.83 20.29
C ASN A 993 54.98 -36.91 19.70
N SER A 994 56.09 -36.51 19.07
CA SER A 994 56.94 -37.40 18.31
C SER A 994 58.40 -37.25 18.73
N VAL A 995 59.10 -38.37 18.86
CA VAL A 995 60.56 -38.43 19.05
C VAL A 995 61.15 -39.27 17.92
N SER A 996 62.07 -38.70 17.16
CA SER A 996 62.63 -39.30 15.95
C SER A 996 64.14 -39.49 16.08
N VAL A 997 64.64 -40.55 15.46
CA VAL A 997 66.07 -40.79 15.23
C VAL A 997 66.30 -41.11 13.75
N GLY A 998 67.40 -40.64 13.18
CA GLY A 998 67.67 -40.82 11.76
C GLY A 998 69.15 -40.90 11.42
N LEU A 999 69.44 -41.59 10.33
CA LEU A 999 70.76 -41.66 9.70
C LEU A 999 70.64 -41.16 8.26
N TYR A 1000 71.65 -40.44 7.79
CA TYR A 1000 71.66 -39.87 6.45
C TYR A 1000 73.05 -39.83 5.84
N GLY A 1001 73.13 -39.83 4.52
CA GLY A 1001 74.40 -39.80 3.79
C GLY A 1001 74.27 -39.18 2.40
N SER A 1002 75.26 -38.36 2.03
CA SER A 1002 75.28 -37.64 0.76
C SER A 1002 76.63 -37.83 0.07
N HIS A 1003 76.60 -38.02 -1.24
CA HIS A 1003 77.77 -38.19 -2.09
C HIS A 1003 77.67 -37.27 -3.31
N LEU A 1004 78.68 -36.41 -3.54
CA LEU A 1004 78.79 -35.51 -4.68
C LEU A 1004 80.06 -35.83 -5.48
N THR A 1005 79.91 -36.32 -6.70
CA THR A 1005 81.01 -36.68 -7.60
C THR A 1005 81.67 -35.44 -8.21
N ASP A 1006 82.90 -35.59 -8.69
CA ASP A 1006 83.65 -34.52 -9.39
C ASP A 1006 82.99 -34.08 -10.72
N THR A 1007 82.10 -34.92 -11.27
CA THR A 1007 81.30 -34.61 -12.47
C THR A 1007 79.93 -34.01 -12.13
N ASN A 1008 79.77 -33.47 -10.91
CA ASN A 1008 78.59 -32.75 -10.41
C ASN A 1008 77.31 -33.59 -10.23
N TRP A 1009 77.41 -34.92 -10.20
CA TRP A 1009 76.30 -35.79 -9.77
C TRP A 1009 76.24 -35.89 -8.25
N PHE A 1010 75.04 -35.74 -7.68
CA PHE A 1010 74.79 -35.95 -6.26
C PHE A 1010 73.82 -37.10 -6.00
N VAL A 1011 74.07 -37.83 -4.92
CA VAL A 1011 73.21 -38.88 -4.37
C VAL A 1011 72.99 -38.58 -2.89
N ASN A 1012 71.73 -38.49 -2.49
CA ASN A 1012 71.31 -38.25 -1.12
C ASN A 1012 70.40 -39.39 -0.68
N GLY A 1013 70.60 -39.92 0.53
CA GLY A 1013 69.62 -40.81 1.15
C GLY A 1013 69.62 -40.75 2.67
N GLY A 1014 68.53 -41.24 3.26
CA GLY A 1014 68.40 -41.36 4.71
C GLY A 1014 67.26 -42.27 5.12
N ALA A 1015 67.34 -42.74 6.37
CA ALA A 1015 66.32 -43.56 7.01
C ALA A 1015 66.05 -43.04 8.42
N SER A 1016 64.82 -43.20 8.90
CA SER A 1016 64.34 -42.66 10.17
C SER A 1016 63.37 -43.60 10.86
N TYR A 1017 63.44 -43.62 12.20
CA TYR A 1017 62.43 -44.22 13.06
C TYR A 1017 61.88 -43.16 14.00
N THR A 1018 60.55 -43.08 14.11
CA THR A 1018 59.86 -42.12 14.95
C THR A 1018 58.87 -42.83 15.85
N ASN A 1019 58.95 -42.58 17.16
CA ASN A 1019 57.95 -43.00 18.13
C ASN A 1019 56.96 -41.86 18.39
N HIS A 1020 55.68 -42.19 18.51
CA HIS A 1020 54.57 -41.25 18.68
C HIS A 1020 53.77 -41.54 19.94
N SER A 1021 53.38 -40.49 20.64
CA SER A 1021 52.37 -40.50 21.71
C SER A 1021 51.21 -39.59 21.29
N VAL A 1022 50.01 -40.15 21.22
CA VAL A 1022 48.79 -39.46 20.76
C VAL A 1022 47.80 -39.38 21.90
N LYS A 1023 47.34 -38.16 22.20
CA LYS A 1023 46.22 -37.92 23.11
C LYS A 1023 45.05 -37.34 22.31
N THR A 1024 43.86 -37.87 22.54
CA THR A 1024 42.61 -37.42 21.91
C THR A 1024 41.69 -36.83 22.97
N ASP A 1025 40.99 -35.76 22.61
CA ASP A 1025 39.96 -35.12 23.43
C ASP A 1025 38.81 -34.69 22.48
N ARG A 1026 37.59 -35.19 22.68
CA ARG A 1026 36.40 -34.79 21.89
C ARG A 1026 35.13 -34.71 22.74
N THR A 1027 34.13 -33.96 22.31
CA THR A 1027 32.82 -33.86 22.95
C THR A 1027 31.74 -34.46 22.07
N VAL A 1028 30.86 -35.27 22.66
CA VAL A 1028 29.67 -35.84 22.02
C VAL A 1028 28.42 -35.37 22.73
N SER A 1029 27.33 -35.22 21.97
CA SER A 1029 26.05 -34.80 22.54
C SER A 1029 24.86 -35.19 21.66
N ALA A 1030 23.73 -35.42 22.32
CA ALA A 1030 22.41 -35.57 21.71
C ALA A 1030 21.38 -35.03 22.70
N ARG A 1031 20.50 -34.15 22.23
CA ARG A 1031 19.51 -33.44 23.08
C ARG A 1031 20.21 -32.77 24.29
N ASN A 1032 19.75 -33.01 25.52
CA ASN A 1032 20.37 -32.51 26.75
C ASN A 1032 21.59 -33.35 27.23
N ALA A 1033 21.83 -34.53 26.64
CA ALA A 1033 22.93 -35.40 27.04
C ALA A 1033 24.24 -34.98 26.36
N SER A 1034 25.29 -34.83 27.16
CA SER A 1034 26.64 -34.56 26.65
C SER A 1034 27.72 -35.30 27.45
N ALA A 1035 28.80 -35.67 26.77
CA ALA A 1035 29.97 -36.31 27.37
C ALA A 1035 31.27 -35.82 26.71
N ARG A 1036 32.29 -35.58 27.53
CA ARG A 1036 33.65 -35.31 27.07
C ARG A 1036 34.45 -36.60 27.12
N LEU A 1037 35.03 -36.98 25.98
CA LEU A 1037 35.73 -38.24 25.76
C LEU A 1037 37.23 -37.98 25.61
N THR A 1038 38.04 -38.85 26.21
CA THR A 1038 39.50 -38.79 26.09
C THR A 1038 40.09 -40.17 25.83
N GLY A 1039 41.16 -40.20 25.05
CA GLY A 1039 41.91 -41.41 24.73
C GLY A 1039 43.41 -41.17 24.66
N LYS A 1040 44.19 -42.24 24.84
CA LYS A 1040 45.65 -42.22 24.68
C LYS A 1040 46.08 -43.44 23.88
N THR A 1041 46.92 -43.22 22.87
CA THR A 1041 47.55 -44.31 22.11
C THR A 1041 49.01 -43.98 21.80
N SER A 1042 49.78 -45.00 21.47
CA SER A 1042 51.16 -44.89 21.01
C SER A 1042 51.28 -45.51 19.62
N GLY A 1043 52.35 -45.16 18.91
CA GLY A 1043 52.61 -45.74 17.61
C GLY A 1043 53.98 -45.37 17.08
N GLN A 1044 54.28 -45.86 15.89
CA GLN A 1044 55.61 -45.74 15.30
C GLN A 1044 55.52 -45.47 13.80
N THR A 1045 56.49 -44.70 13.30
CA THR A 1045 56.70 -44.46 11.88
C THR A 1045 58.10 -44.88 11.49
N PHE A 1046 58.20 -45.73 10.49
CA PHE A 1046 59.44 -45.96 9.76
C PHE A 1046 59.41 -45.13 8.48
N GLY A 1047 60.54 -44.52 8.12
CA GLY A 1047 60.60 -43.85 6.83
C GLY A 1047 61.99 -43.79 6.23
N MET A 1048 62.02 -43.54 4.92
CA MET A 1048 63.21 -43.53 4.11
C MET A 1048 63.06 -42.52 2.96
N PHE A 1049 64.16 -41.94 2.51
CA PHE A 1049 64.19 -41.16 1.27
C PHE A 1049 65.50 -41.37 0.51
N GLY A 1050 65.43 -41.22 -0.81
CA GLY A 1050 66.58 -41.24 -1.71
C GLY A 1050 66.37 -40.26 -2.86
N GLU A 1051 67.42 -39.55 -3.25
CA GLU A 1051 67.39 -38.54 -4.31
C GLU A 1051 68.71 -38.57 -5.08
N VAL A 1052 68.63 -38.60 -6.41
CA VAL A 1052 69.77 -38.52 -7.33
C VAL A 1052 69.56 -37.32 -8.25
N GLY A 1053 70.60 -36.53 -8.48
CA GLY A 1053 70.54 -35.38 -9.38
C GLY A 1053 71.89 -34.99 -9.93
N LYS A 1054 71.89 -34.00 -10.81
CA LYS A 1054 73.11 -33.45 -11.42
C LYS A 1054 73.06 -31.93 -11.38
N ARG A 1055 74.15 -31.27 -11.02
CA ARG A 1055 74.26 -29.81 -11.08
C ARG A 1055 74.71 -29.34 -12.46
N PHE A 1056 73.99 -28.35 -12.98
CA PHE A 1056 74.34 -27.58 -14.17
C PHE A 1056 74.56 -26.13 -13.76
N GLU A 1057 75.54 -25.48 -14.39
CA GLU A 1057 75.82 -24.06 -14.22
C GLU A 1057 75.54 -23.36 -15.55
N VAL A 1058 74.62 -22.40 -15.56
CA VAL A 1058 74.19 -21.68 -16.76
C VAL A 1058 74.12 -20.18 -16.43
N SER A 1059 75.01 -19.38 -17.01
CA SER A 1059 75.04 -17.92 -16.86
C SER A 1059 75.01 -17.43 -15.41
N GLY A 1060 75.78 -18.06 -14.51
CA GLY A 1060 75.87 -17.71 -13.09
C GLY A 1060 74.76 -18.31 -12.20
N MET A 1061 73.76 -18.98 -12.77
CA MET A 1061 72.73 -19.71 -12.03
C MET A 1061 73.03 -21.20 -12.00
N ASN A 1062 72.91 -21.80 -10.81
CA ASN A 1062 73.01 -23.24 -10.61
C ASN A 1062 71.63 -23.88 -10.69
N ILE A 1063 71.53 -24.93 -11.49
CA ILE A 1063 70.31 -25.71 -11.74
C ILE A 1063 70.59 -27.15 -11.34
N ASP A 1064 69.93 -27.63 -10.29
CA ASP A 1064 70.06 -28.97 -9.73
C ASP A 1064 68.75 -29.76 -9.98
N PRO A 1065 68.51 -30.34 -11.18
CA PRO A 1065 67.45 -31.32 -11.39
C PRO A 1065 67.72 -32.62 -10.62
N SER A 1066 66.65 -33.22 -10.11
CA SER A 1066 66.70 -34.46 -9.34
C SER A 1066 65.48 -35.34 -9.53
N VAL A 1067 65.68 -36.64 -9.32
CA VAL A 1067 64.64 -37.66 -9.20
C VAL A 1067 64.85 -38.42 -7.90
N GLY A 1068 63.77 -38.79 -7.22
CA GLY A 1068 63.85 -39.46 -5.93
C GLY A 1068 62.63 -40.26 -5.56
N VAL A 1069 62.74 -40.90 -4.39
CA VAL A 1069 61.67 -41.65 -3.74
C VAL A 1069 61.61 -41.28 -2.26
N ARG A 1070 60.41 -41.23 -1.71
CA ARG A 1070 60.16 -41.04 -0.27
C ARG A 1070 59.14 -42.04 0.22
N VAL A 1071 59.42 -42.69 1.34
CA VAL A 1071 58.57 -43.70 1.97
C VAL A 1071 58.37 -43.34 3.44
N ALA A 1072 57.12 -43.41 3.90
CA ALA A 1072 56.77 -43.33 5.32
C ALA A 1072 55.65 -44.32 5.63
N SER A 1073 55.85 -45.21 6.61
CA SER A 1073 54.87 -46.19 7.05
C SER A 1073 54.62 -46.02 8.54
N THR A 1074 53.39 -45.63 8.89
CA THR A 1074 52.95 -45.27 10.23
C THR A 1074 51.90 -46.28 10.71
N ARG A 1075 52.03 -46.71 11.98
CA ARG A 1075 51.05 -47.55 12.66
C ARG A 1075 50.81 -47.03 14.08
N LEU A 1076 49.56 -46.75 14.41
CA LEU A 1076 49.08 -46.42 15.76
C LEU A 1076 48.33 -47.62 16.35
N ASN A 1077 48.50 -47.85 17.65
CA ASN A 1077 47.83 -48.93 18.38
C ASN A 1077 46.34 -48.63 18.57
N ALA A 1078 45.53 -49.69 18.71
CA ALA A 1078 44.15 -49.56 19.15
C ALA A 1078 44.09 -49.02 20.58
N PHE A 1079 43.01 -48.30 20.91
CA PHE A 1079 42.81 -47.76 22.25
C PHE A 1079 41.32 -47.59 22.55
N ASP A 1080 41.02 -47.41 23.83
CA ASP A 1080 39.67 -47.20 24.32
C ASP A 1080 39.51 -45.74 24.75
N GLU A 1081 38.45 -45.08 24.29
CA GLU A 1081 38.07 -43.77 24.84
C GLU A 1081 37.31 -43.97 26.14
N ALA A 1082 37.54 -43.06 27.09
CA ALA A 1082 36.84 -42.99 28.36
C ALA A 1082 36.14 -41.63 28.53
N ASN A 1083 35.06 -41.61 29.30
CA ASN A 1083 34.45 -40.37 29.76
C ASN A 1083 35.44 -39.65 30.69
N ARG A 1084 35.77 -38.39 30.38
CA ARG A 1084 36.80 -37.63 31.10
C ARG A 1084 36.34 -37.20 32.50
N ASP A 1085 35.06 -36.83 32.62
CA ASP A 1085 34.50 -36.18 33.79
C ASP A 1085 33.57 -37.11 34.60
N GLY A 1086 33.71 -38.44 34.48
CA GLY A 1086 32.89 -39.42 35.22
C GLY A 1086 32.96 -40.84 34.66
N SER A 1087 32.14 -41.75 35.19
CA SER A 1087 31.91 -43.08 34.61
C SER A 1087 30.88 -43.00 33.47
N GLY A 1088 31.02 -43.86 32.45
CA GLY A 1088 30.07 -43.95 31.35
C GLY A 1088 30.65 -44.62 30.11
N ASN A 1089 29.75 -45.02 29.20
CA ASN A 1089 30.04 -45.79 27.99
C ASN A 1089 29.81 -44.96 26.71
N ASP A 1090 29.93 -43.62 26.77
CA ASP A 1090 29.74 -42.71 25.62
C ASP A 1090 30.94 -42.69 24.65
N GLY A 1091 32.06 -43.33 25.04
CA GLY A 1091 33.27 -43.45 24.23
C GLY A 1091 33.18 -44.46 23.08
N LEU A 1092 34.29 -44.66 22.39
CA LEU A 1092 34.46 -45.74 21.40
C LEU A 1092 35.58 -46.71 21.80
N LYS A 1093 35.44 -47.95 21.33
CA LYS A 1093 36.55 -48.89 21.14
C LYS A 1093 37.22 -48.56 19.80
N VAL A 1094 38.35 -47.86 19.83
CA VAL A 1094 39.01 -47.33 18.64
C VAL A 1094 40.04 -48.33 18.11
N GLY A 1095 39.87 -48.77 16.86
CA GLY A 1095 40.78 -49.71 16.22
C GLY A 1095 42.15 -49.11 15.89
N SER A 1096 43.12 -49.98 15.59
CA SER A 1096 44.46 -49.56 15.14
C SER A 1096 44.39 -48.81 13.81
N GLN A 1097 45.19 -47.77 13.65
CA GLN A 1097 45.27 -46.99 12.41
C GLN A 1097 46.61 -47.23 11.72
N SER A 1098 46.59 -47.46 10.41
CA SER A 1098 47.81 -47.59 9.61
C SER A 1098 47.75 -46.68 8.39
N GLN A 1099 48.85 -45.97 8.13
CA GLN A 1099 48.99 -45.08 7.00
C GLN A 1099 50.37 -45.30 6.36
N THR A 1100 50.38 -45.66 5.08
CA THR A 1100 51.61 -45.76 4.28
C THR A 1100 51.58 -44.70 3.19
N SER A 1101 52.74 -44.10 2.94
CA SER A 1101 53.00 -43.08 1.93
C SER A 1101 54.25 -43.51 1.16
N THR A 1102 54.15 -43.58 -0.16
CA THR A 1102 55.25 -43.93 -1.07
C THR A 1102 55.16 -42.99 -2.25
N ARG A 1103 56.15 -42.12 -2.38
CA ARG A 1103 56.14 -41.00 -3.32
C ARG A 1103 57.32 -41.06 -4.25
N GLY A 1104 57.06 -40.98 -5.56
CA GLY A 1104 58.07 -40.63 -6.54
C GLY A 1104 58.21 -39.11 -6.58
N VAL A 1105 59.43 -38.60 -6.67
CA VAL A 1105 59.74 -37.17 -6.60
C VAL A 1105 60.50 -36.76 -7.87
N LEU A 1106 60.05 -35.72 -8.54
CA LEU A 1106 60.79 -34.98 -9.55
C LEU A 1106 61.04 -33.58 -9.02
N GLY A 1107 62.30 -33.16 -8.94
CA GLY A 1107 62.70 -31.89 -8.36
C GLY A 1107 63.59 -31.09 -9.29
N VAL A 1108 63.53 -29.77 -9.17
CA VAL A 1108 64.55 -28.87 -9.67
C VAL A 1108 64.82 -27.80 -8.63
N ARG A 1109 66.09 -27.59 -8.29
CA ARG A 1109 66.51 -26.46 -7.46
C ARG A 1109 67.30 -25.46 -8.29
N LEU A 1110 66.89 -24.20 -8.24
CA LEU A 1110 67.56 -23.06 -8.81
C LEU A 1110 68.18 -22.27 -7.67
N TRP A 1111 69.45 -21.88 -7.80
CA TRP A 1111 70.10 -21.01 -6.83
C TRP A 1111 71.26 -20.25 -7.46
N SER A 1112 71.56 -19.07 -6.93
CA SER A 1112 72.64 -18.21 -7.43
C SER A 1112 73.33 -17.54 -6.26
N GLU A 1113 74.65 -17.39 -6.32
CA GLU A 1113 75.37 -16.53 -5.38
C GLU A 1113 75.19 -15.07 -5.83
N VAL A 1114 74.49 -14.26 -5.04
CA VAL A 1114 74.10 -12.88 -5.43
C VAL A 1114 74.94 -11.80 -4.75
N ALA A 1115 75.63 -12.14 -3.66
CA ALA A 1115 76.52 -11.24 -2.95
C ALA A 1115 77.68 -11.99 -2.31
N SER A 1116 78.87 -11.42 -2.43
CA SER A 1116 80.08 -11.78 -1.68
C SER A 1116 80.50 -10.55 -0.88
N VAL A 1117 80.33 -10.61 0.43
CA VAL A 1117 80.65 -9.53 1.38
C VAL A 1117 81.79 -10.03 2.25
N ALA A 1118 82.81 -9.21 2.53
CA ALA A 1118 84.06 -9.56 3.21
C ALA A 1118 83.97 -10.75 4.22
N GLY A 1119 84.13 -11.99 3.72
CA GLY A 1119 84.12 -13.23 4.51
C GLY A 1119 82.84 -14.08 4.52
N GLY A 1120 81.80 -13.74 3.75
CA GLY A 1120 80.52 -14.46 3.68
C GLY A 1120 79.82 -14.41 2.32
N LYS A 1121 78.90 -15.35 2.09
CA LYS A 1121 78.15 -15.54 0.83
C LYS A 1121 76.65 -15.56 1.09
N VAL A 1122 75.85 -15.06 0.14
CA VAL A 1122 74.39 -15.13 0.18
C VAL A 1122 73.86 -15.73 -1.11
N ALA A 1123 72.98 -16.73 -1.00
CA ALA A 1123 72.36 -17.42 -2.12
C ALA A 1123 70.85 -17.60 -1.92
N PRO A 1124 69.99 -16.85 -2.64
CA PRO A 1124 68.59 -17.23 -2.77
C PRO A 1124 68.48 -18.57 -3.50
N SER A 1125 67.53 -19.39 -3.06
CA SER A 1125 67.19 -20.67 -3.70
C SER A 1125 65.68 -20.84 -3.86
N LEU A 1126 65.29 -21.40 -5.01
CA LEU A 1126 63.93 -21.85 -5.30
C LEU A 1126 64.01 -23.35 -5.64
N ARG A 1127 63.27 -24.19 -4.93
CA ARG A 1127 63.09 -25.59 -5.29
C ARG A 1127 61.64 -25.82 -5.67
N LEU A 1128 61.43 -26.39 -6.85
CA LEU A 1128 60.13 -26.85 -7.31
C LEU A 1128 60.16 -28.38 -7.30
N THR A 1129 59.15 -29.00 -6.70
CA THR A 1129 59.00 -30.45 -6.69
C THR A 1129 57.60 -30.86 -7.10
N TYR A 1130 57.54 -31.89 -7.93
CA TYR A 1130 56.35 -32.66 -8.22
C TYR A 1130 56.51 -34.03 -7.56
N GLU A 1131 55.57 -34.41 -6.72
CA GLU A 1131 55.53 -35.74 -6.10
C GLU A 1131 54.26 -36.46 -6.52
N ARG A 1132 54.37 -37.77 -6.77
CA ARG A 1132 53.21 -38.64 -7.00
C ARG A 1132 53.12 -39.71 -5.93
N GLU A 1133 52.00 -39.74 -5.20
CA GLU A 1133 51.66 -40.73 -4.18
C GLU A 1133 51.12 -42.01 -4.82
N PHE A 1134 51.75 -43.14 -4.50
CA PHE A 1134 51.37 -44.46 -4.99
C PHE A 1134 50.48 -45.23 -4.01
N SER A 1135 50.44 -44.83 -2.73
CA SER A 1135 49.65 -45.49 -1.68
C SER A 1135 48.19 -44.99 -1.64
N ASN A 1136 47.37 -45.55 -0.74
CA ASN A 1136 46.01 -45.07 -0.50
C ASN A 1136 46.02 -43.68 0.14
N THR A 1137 45.32 -42.73 -0.46
CA THR A 1137 45.26 -41.32 -0.04
C THR A 1137 44.06 -41.00 0.86
N GLN A 1138 43.24 -41.99 1.18
CA GLN A 1138 42.11 -41.84 2.10
C GLN A 1138 42.37 -42.64 3.37
N SER A 1139 42.43 -41.94 4.50
CA SER A 1139 42.50 -42.55 5.82
C SER A 1139 41.15 -43.16 6.20
N SER A 1140 41.18 -44.22 6.99
CA SER A 1140 39.99 -44.85 7.54
C SER A 1140 40.23 -45.27 8.99
N LEU A 1141 39.16 -45.36 9.76
CA LEU A 1141 39.19 -45.79 11.15
C LEU A 1141 37.99 -46.71 11.40
N THR A 1142 38.28 -47.93 11.86
CA THR A 1142 37.25 -48.87 12.29
C THR A 1142 37.12 -48.82 13.81
N SER A 1143 35.91 -48.59 14.30
CA SER A 1143 35.58 -48.44 15.72
C SER A 1143 34.34 -49.26 16.08
N ALA A 1144 34.05 -49.40 17.37
CA ALA A 1144 32.78 -49.90 17.87
C ALA A 1144 32.27 -49.02 19.02
N ILE A 1145 30.96 -48.88 19.12
CA ILE A 1145 30.30 -48.33 20.32
C ILE A 1145 30.45 -49.36 21.45
N TYR A 1146 30.63 -48.90 22.70
CA TYR A 1146 30.72 -49.80 23.86
C TYR A 1146 29.50 -50.73 23.93
N GLY A 1147 29.74 -52.03 24.10
CA GLY A 1147 28.68 -53.05 24.20
C GLY A 1147 28.01 -53.44 22.89
N ALA A 1148 28.19 -52.69 21.80
CA ALA A 1148 27.66 -53.04 20.49
C ALA A 1148 28.43 -54.21 19.85
N SER A 1149 27.72 -55.13 19.19
CA SER A 1149 28.32 -56.28 18.49
C SER A 1149 28.96 -55.89 17.15
N ASN A 1150 28.42 -54.88 16.49
CA ASN A 1150 28.83 -54.46 15.16
C ASN A 1150 29.91 -53.37 15.23
N LYS A 1151 30.93 -53.52 14.38
CA LYS A 1151 31.95 -52.48 14.14
C LYS A 1151 31.52 -51.62 12.96
N PHE A 1152 31.97 -50.38 12.94
CA PHE A 1152 31.75 -49.47 11.81
C PHE A 1152 33.06 -48.80 11.40
N THR A 1153 33.14 -48.41 10.13
CA THR A 1153 34.31 -47.75 9.56
C THR A 1153 33.95 -46.37 9.06
N VAL A 1154 34.62 -45.36 9.60
CA VAL A 1154 34.56 -43.97 9.11
C VAL A 1154 35.76 -43.66 8.23
N LYS A 1155 35.55 -42.80 7.24
CA LYS A 1155 36.59 -42.37 6.28
C LYS A 1155 36.91 -40.89 6.41
N GLY A 1156 38.18 -40.58 6.24
CA GLY A 1156 38.70 -39.23 6.16
C GLY A 1156 38.56 -38.65 4.75
N PRO A 1157 39.09 -37.45 4.51
CA PRO A 1157 39.02 -36.82 3.20
C PRO A 1157 39.91 -37.60 2.23
N LYS A 1158 39.39 -37.91 1.04
CA LYS A 1158 40.19 -38.52 -0.03
C LYS A 1158 41.08 -37.48 -0.70
N LEU A 1159 42.39 -37.57 -0.47
CA LEU A 1159 43.35 -36.60 -0.99
C LEU A 1159 43.85 -36.97 -2.39
N GLY A 1160 44.29 -35.98 -3.15
CA GLY A 1160 44.92 -36.16 -4.46
C GLY A 1160 46.25 -36.91 -4.37
N LYS A 1161 46.59 -37.62 -5.44
CA LYS A 1161 47.88 -38.33 -5.54
C LYS A 1161 49.03 -37.43 -5.98
N ASP A 1162 48.75 -36.39 -6.76
CA ASP A 1162 49.75 -35.50 -7.32
C ASP A 1162 49.93 -34.27 -6.42
N ILE A 1163 51.16 -34.00 -6.01
CA ILE A 1163 51.56 -32.97 -5.05
C ILE A 1163 52.57 -32.04 -5.70
N PHE A 1164 52.32 -30.74 -5.64
CA PHE A 1164 53.26 -29.72 -6.10
C PHE A 1164 53.74 -28.92 -4.90
N THR A 1165 55.06 -28.79 -4.74
CA THR A 1165 55.65 -27.98 -3.67
C THR A 1165 56.64 -26.98 -4.25
N ALA A 1166 56.53 -25.73 -3.80
CA ALA A 1166 57.50 -24.69 -4.02
C ALA A 1166 58.17 -24.32 -2.69
N ASP A 1167 59.49 -24.50 -2.61
CA ASP A 1167 60.31 -24.12 -1.46
C ASP A 1167 61.16 -22.89 -1.84
N LEU A 1168 60.96 -21.79 -1.13
CA LEU A 1168 61.78 -20.58 -1.24
C LEU A 1168 62.73 -20.52 -0.05
N GLY A 1169 64.02 -20.28 -0.30
CA GLY A 1169 65.03 -20.21 0.74
C GLY A 1169 66.07 -19.13 0.50
N LEU A 1170 66.69 -18.67 1.58
CA LEU A 1170 67.87 -17.82 1.56
C LEU A 1170 68.96 -18.52 2.38
N ASP A 1171 70.01 -18.96 1.69
CA ASP A 1171 71.19 -19.59 2.27
C ASP A 1171 72.26 -18.51 2.52
N MET A 1172 72.79 -18.43 3.73
CA MET A 1172 73.74 -17.38 4.17
C MET A 1172 74.94 -18.00 4.88
N GLN A 1173 76.14 -17.74 4.38
CA GLN A 1173 77.39 -18.01 5.09
C GLN A 1173 77.77 -16.76 5.89
N LEU A 1174 77.48 -16.77 7.19
CA LEU A 1174 77.75 -15.64 8.09
C LEU A 1174 79.23 -15.56 8.49
N LYS A 1175 79.88 -16.72 8.62
CA LYS A 1175 81.32 -16.89 8.83
C LYS A 1175 81.77 -18.15 8.09
N LYS A 1176 83.07 -18.34 7.89
CA LYS A 1176 83.63 -19.59 7.29
C LYS A 1176 83.11 -20.88 7.96
N GLN A 1177 82.80 -20.83 9.25
CA GLN A 1177 82.31 -21.96 10.04
C GLN A 1177 80.78 -22.01 10.20
N LEU A 1178 80.05 -20.92 9.95
CA LEU A 1178 78.61 -20.80 10.25
C LEU A 1178 77.78 -20.50 9.01
N GLU A 1179 76.88 -21.43 8.69
CA GLU A 1179 75.90 -21.34 7.61
C GLU A 1179 74.48 -21.33 8.22
N VAL A 1180 73.62 -20.43 7.74
CA VAL A 1180 72.22 -20.30 8.16
C VAL A 1180 71.32 -20.28 6.93
N ARG A 1181 70.20 -20.99 7.00
CA ARG A 1181 69.15 -20.97 5.99
C ARG A 1181 67.83 -20.60 6.63
N VAL A 1182 67.11 -19.67 6.00
CA VAL A 1182 65.72 -19.36 6.31
C VAL A 1182 64.89 -19.64 5.07
N GLY A 1183 63.75 -20.30 5.22
CA GLY A 1183 62.92 -20.62 4.07
C GLY A 1183 61.45 -20.87 4.42
N GLY A 1184 60.61 -20.78 3.39
CA GLY A 1184 59.20 -21.07 3.44
C GLY A 1184 58.80 -21.99 2.31
N ASN A 1185 57.79 -22.82 2.53
CA ASN A 1185 57.29 -23.74 1.52
C ASN A 1185 55.76 -23.74 1.44
N VAL A 1186 55.25 -23.82 0.22
CA VAL A 1186 53.84 -24.05 -0.08
C VAL A 1186 53.72 -25.38 -0.80
N SER A 1187 52.85 -26.26 -0.30
CA SER A 1187 52.55 -27.54 -0.93
C SER A 1187 51.06 -27.66 -1.18
N VAL A 1188 50.69 -28.10 -2.38
CA VAL A 1188 49.30 -28.24 -2.81
C VAL A 1188 49.08 -29.61 -3.45
N ARG A 1189 47.93 -30.21 -3.13
CA ARG A 1189 47.34 -31.32 -3.87
C ARG A 1189 45.82 -31.18 -3.82
N LYS A 1190 45.09 -31.92 -4.66
CA LYS A 1190 43.63 -31.95 -4.57
C LYS A 1190 43.21 -32.31 -3.14
N GLY A 1191 42.45 -31.44 -2.49
CA GLY A 1191 41.95 -31.64 -1.12
C GLY A 1191 42.94 -31.32 0.01
N GLU A 1192 44.16 -30.83 -0.26
CA GLU A 1192 45.08 -30.42 0.80
C GLU A 1192 45.95 -29.24 0.37
N ASN A 1193 46.02 -28.22 1.24
CA ASN A 1193 46.96 -27.10 1.11
C ASN A 1193 47.80 -27.00 2.38
N ALA A 1194 49.12 -26.95 2.24
CA ALA A 1194 50.06 -26.80 3.34
C ALA A 1194 50.95 -25.57 3.14
N LEU A 1195 51.20 -24.86 4.24
CA LEU A 1195 52.13 -23.75 4.32
C LEU A 1195 53.08 -24.02 5.49
N GLY A 1196 54.37 -23.95 5.24
CA GLY A 1196 55.41 -24.14 6.24
C GLY A 1196 56.51 -23.10 6.12
N GLY A 1197 57.28 -22.98 7.20
CA GLY A 1197 58.48 -22.15 7.23
C GLY A 1197 59.42 -22.63 8.33
N GLY A 1198 60.70 -22.36 8.15
CA GLY A 1198 61.70 -22.85 9.07
C GLY A 1198 63.04 -22.15 8.95
N ILE A 1199 63.86 -22.40 9.96
CA ILE A 1199 65.24 -21.97 10.05
C ILE A 1199 66.13 -23.20 10.26
N SER A 1200 67.30 -23.19 9.65
CA SER A 1200 68.36 -24.16 9.95
C SER A 1200 69.71 -23.49 10.04
N ALA A 1201 70.55 -23.96 10.94
CA ALA A 1201 71.91 -23.48 11.12
C ALA A 1201 72.88 -24.67 11.15
N LYS A 1202 74.08 -24.45 10.63
CA LYS A 1202 75.15 -25.43 10.55
C LYS A 1202 76.46 -24.77 11.00
N TYR A 1203 77.14 -25.42 11.93
CA TYR A 1203 78.45 -25.02 12.43
C TYR A 1203 79.50 -26.10 12.12
N ARG A 1204 80.61 -25.70 11.50
CA ARG A 1204 81.77 -26.56 11.24
C ARG A 1204 82.81 -26.37 12.34
N PHE A 1205 83.22 -27.47 12.97
CA PHE A 1205 84.21 -27.50 14.04
C PHE A 1205 85.65 -27.54 13.52
#